data_AF-A0A4W6EZJ8-F1
#
_entry.id   AF-A0A4W6EZJ8-F1
#
_cell.length_a   1.000
_cell.length_b   1.000
_cell.length_c   1.000
_cell.angle_alpha   90.00
_cell.angle_beta   90.00
_cell.angle_gamma   90.00
#
_symmetry.space_group_name_H-M   'P 1'
#
loop_
_entity.id
_entity.type
_entity.pdbx_description
1 polymer ?
#
loop_
_entity_poly.entity_id
_entity_poly.type
_entity_poly.pdbx_seq_one_letter_code
_entity_poly.pdbx_strand_id
1 'polypeptide(L)'
;MLSLLNVQRSMSCTQKAKTYSFKSLEQVITRIKDGEKVSLSSKCGELDREMISALGVSKPVLNHVIFCHQEESNWPLSEGKALKDKFDSIFAATKYIKALETMRQLRLTQNQTVKECQLELRYLKQNKEKAQELRETVATKEAQLMSSKDSVQQIESQIEPLENRLMDIDTKLGKVMKLDNDIKALESRKKQMEEDNRELEETMEQVFQGSDDELQETYQNHQRRVKEKERRLTDCQRELERAGRECQRLNRVKADLLVEQGRLQLEADRHTQNIKNRDTQVRSLSSYLEMEGYDRPPFTTLQLESFHCHVTQRQEQEKQTASQILIMNKFEKEQQKQQSIDEMRDKKTGLERTVELKRDLQGKKQQELRNVRAELQRLEGSSTRLQELDNELAKAERELQSAVQSSNVEELKAEVVELQREKAELDRVQRQLDQEMETLNTHTTTRTQMEMLKKDKTEKEDQVRKIKSRHSEDLVSLLGHFPNKRELEDWIYAKSKEINSTRDRLAKHNKDLASSEQNKSHIAAELRKKEQQLTSDEEKFFKVCGSQDLEQDLNKLQEDLEKISKQRAMLAGATAVYTQFISQLTEEREPCCPVCQRTFPSESDLQEVISDMQSKLRLVPDKLKNTEQDLKRKERKRDEMVSLRPVRQSIVQFQEKELPDLRNRLQTVNREIERLKRDVEEQETLLGTLMSEEETAKACLQDISLMDRYLMDLKEVERKIAQQAAKLQGVDLTRTVQQVSQEKQETQHMLDTTSSKMELKRKLIQDQQDQIQMLKSAVNETRAEKLQLSSDMQKQQQLEEQCVEFTTEIQALTRDIREAKEQLSPLSAALEKLQQEKQELVERKRQKQEEGQEKINAIKERVKVITTLERDITKYVDEGKDEYREQKESELQETNTQLHEAEKQKEKINKEMGNIRQDIDTQKVQERWLQDNLTLRKRVEELKDIVAKREALMKDMGNMQVMQLRQERRDAERKLEDLKKNRSIALGRQKGFEEAIMDYRKQLREDQYDKADERYKNKMIIMRTTELVIKDLDLYYKALDQTIMKFHSMKMDEINKIIRDLWRSTYRGQDIEYVEIRSDVDENSYAGVKRRVYNYRVVMVKGDTALDMRGRCSAGQKVLASLIIRLALAETFCLNCGILALDEPTTNLDRENIESLAHALVEIIKSRSRQRNFQLLIITHDEDFVELLGRSSYIEHFYRIRKNQDQNSEITKCSITSLSSYLH
;
A
#
# COMPACT_ATOMS: atom_id res chain seq x y z
N MET A 1 47.71 43.62 -46.22
CA MET A 1 48.18 42.71 -47.28
C MET A 1 46.98 42.27 -48.10
N LEU A 2 46.89 42.67 -49.37
CA LEU A 2 45.85 42.18 -50.27
C LEU A 2 46.20 40.73 -50.64
N SER A 3 45.37 39.78 -50.23
CA SER A 3 45.50 38.39 -50.68
C SER A 3 45.19 38.36 -52.18
N LEU A 4 46.21 38.16 -53.03
CA LEU A 4 46.02 37.97 -54.46
C LEU A 4 45.23 36.66 -54.66
N LEU A 5 43.97 36.80 -55.07
CA LEU A 5 43.10 35.71 -55.48
C LEU A 5 43.18 35.62 -57.00
N ASN A 6 43.71 34.52 -57.53
CA ASN A 6 43.70 34.27 -58.98
C ASN A 6 42.60 33.26 -59.30
N VAL A 7 41.72 33.63 -60.24
CA VAL A 7 40.54 32.86 -60.61
C VAL A 7 40.62 32.56 -62.10
N GLN A 8 40.73 31.28 -62.45
CA GLN A 8 40.74 30.84 -63.84
C GLN A 8 39.39 30.19 -64.18
N ARG A 9 38.65 30.81 -65.11
CA ARG A 9 37.40 30.26 -65.67
C ARG A 9 37.64 29.83 -67.12
N SER A 10 37.51 28.55 -67.38
CA SER A 10 37.54 28.01 -68.75
C SER A 10 36.11 27.87 -69.26
N MET A 11 35.82 28.39 -70.45
CA MET A 11 34.49 28.34 -71.06
C MET A 11 34.58 27.96 -72.54
N SER A 12 33.59 27.24 -73.03
CA SER A 12 33.47 26.82 -74.43
C SER A 12 32.10 27.22 -74.97
N CYS A 13 32.07 27.84 -76.14
CA CYS A 13 30.83 28.15 -76.85
C CYS A 13 30.86 27.48 -78.22
N THR A 14 29.84 26.70 -78.54
CA THR A 14 29.74 25.97 -79.81
C THR A 14 28.52 26.47 -80.57
N GLN A 15 28.72 26.99 -81.78
CA GLN A 15 27.63 27.46 -82.64
C GLN A 15 27.04 26.30 -83.44
N LYS A 16 25.73 26.08 -83.32
CA LYS A 16 24.92 25.24 -84.22
C LYS A 16 24.08 26.16 -85.12
N ALA A 17 23.59 25.64 -86.25
CA ALA A 17 23.06 26.41 -87.41
C ALA A 17 22.17 27.65 -87.11
N LYS A 18 21.42 27.70 -85.99
CA LYS A 18 20.68 28.89 -85.53
C LYS A 18 20.81 29.20 -84.02
N THR A 19 21.62 28.46 -83.26
CA THR A 19 21.67 28.59 -81.78
C THR A 19 23.08 28.36 -81.23
N TYR A 20 23.50 29.19 -80.27
CA TYR A 20 24.77 29.04 -79.55
C TYR A 20 24.59 28.17 -78.30
N SER A 21 25.48 27.21 -78.09
CA SER A 21 25.54 26.35 -76.90
C SER A 21 26.75 26.74 -76.06
N PHE A 22 26.54 27.40 -74.92
CA PHE A 22 27.58 27.80 -73.97
C PHE A 22 27.76 26.74 -72.87
N LYS A 23 29.00 26.30 -72.60
CA LYS A 23 29.37 25.37 -71.53
C LYS A 23 30.58 25.89 -70.75
N SER A 24 30.46 25.98 -69.43
CA SER A 24 31.59 26.25 -68.53
C SER A 24 32.35 24.95 -68.23
N LEU A 25 33.68 24.97 -68.36
CA LEU A 25 34.61 23.87 -68.06
C LEU A 25 35.16 24.00 -66.61
N GLU A 26 36.18 23.21 -66.27
CA GLU A 26 36.84 23.25 -64.95
C GLU A 26 37.37 24.64 -64.59
N GLN A 27 37.20 25.01 -63.32
CA GLN A 27 37.59 26.32 -62.78
C GLN A 27 38.50 26.13 -61.57
N VAL A 28 39.58 26.92 -61.52
CA VAL A 28 40.62 26.80 -60.49
C VAL A 28 40.76 28.13 -59.75
N ILE A 29 40.78 28.07 -58.42
CA ILE A 29 41.07 29.21 -57.55
C ILE A 29 42.43 29.00 -56.92
N THR A 30 43.31 29.99 -57.07
CA THR A 30 44.63 29.99 -56.43
C THR A 30 44.71 31.13 -55.41
N ARG A 31 45.11 30.82 -54.17
CA ARG A 31 45.31 31.79 -53.09
C ARG A 31 46.75 31.71 -52.57
N ILE A 32 47.34 32.86 -52.25
CA ILE A 32 48.61 32.91 -51.53
C ILE A 32 48.28 33.01 -50.03
N LYS A 33 48.60 31.97 -49.26
CA LYS A 33 48.42 31.93 -47.80
C LYS A 33 49.80 31.73 -47.17
N ASP A 34 50.23 32.68 -46.33
CA ASP A 34 51.53 32.64 -45.66
C ASP A 34 52.75 32.48 -46.59
N GLY A 35 52.66 33.01 -47.82
CA GLY A 35 53.74 32.94 -48.81
C GLY A 35 53.67 31.73 -49.75
N GLU A 36 52.82 30.73 -49.48
CA GLU A 36 52.64 29.55 -50.33
C GLU A 36 51.37 29.64 -51.19
N LYS A 37 51.49 29.18 -52.45
CA LYS A 37 50.36 29.13 -53.40
C LYS A 37 49.56 27.84 -53.17
N VAL A 38 48.32 27.98 -52.73
CA VAL A 38 47.36 26.88 -52.58
C VAL A 38 46.31 26.99 -53.70
N SER A 39 46.24 25.97 -54.55
CA SER A 39 45.26 25.88 -55.66
C SER A 39 44.18 24.85 -55.34
N LEU A 40 42.92 25.26 -55.41
CA LEU A 40 41.74 24.41 -55.21
C LEU A 40 40.93 24.37 -56.51
N SER A 41 40.59 23.16 -56.97
CA SER A 41 39.62 22.94 -58.04
C SER A 41 38.22 22.96 -57.43
N SER A 42 37.34 23.82 -57.95
CA SER A 42 36.00 24.04 -57.38
C SER A 42 34.94 24.11 -58.49
N LYS A 43 33.74 23.61 -58.20
CA LYS A 43 32.58 23.75 -59.11
C LYS A 43 32.13 25.22 -59.17
N CYS A 44 31.50 25.65 -60.28
CA CYS A 44 31.10 27.06 -60.54
C CYS A 44 30.38 27.73 -59.35
N GLY A 45 29.49 27.01 -58.66
CA GLY A 45 28.72 27.55 -57.53
C GLY A 45 29.54 27.85 -56.27
N GLU A 46 30.62 27.09 -56.03
CA GLU A 46 31.56 27.34 -54.94
C GLU A 46 32.46 28.54 -55.24
N LEU A 47 32.84 28.70 -56.51
CA LEU A 47 33.66 29.81 -56.98
C LEU A 47 32.91 31.14 -56.95
N ASP A 48 31.64 31.17 -57.35
CA ASP A 48 30.79 32.35 -57.17
C ASP A 48 30.66 32.74 -55.69
N ARG A 49 30.51 31.75 -54.79
CA ARG A 49 30.42 31.98 -53.34
C ARG A 49 31.71 32.56 -52.77
N GLU A 50 32.86 32.03 -53.17
CA GLU A 50 34.17 32.56 -52.76
C GLU A 50 34.44 33.95 -53.34
N MET A 51 34.04 34.21 -54.60
CA MET A 51 34.15 35.55 -55.20
C MET A 51 33.34 36.59 -54.44
N ILE A 52 32.08 36.28 -54.12
CA ILE A 52 31.18 37.15 -53.33
C ILE A 52 31.80 37.45 -51.96
N SER A 53 32.35 36.42 -51.29
CA SER A 53 33.04 36.54 -50.00
C SER A 53 34.29 37.42 -50.08
N ALA A 54 35.11 37.23 -51.11
CA ALA A 54 36.36 37.98 -51.31
C ALA A 54 36.12 39.46 -51.68
N LEU A 55 35.09 39.75 -52.49
CA LEU A 55 34.69 41.12 -52.85
C LEU A 55 33.96 41.83 -51.70
N GLY A 56 33.49 41.11 -50.68
CA GLY A 56 32.79 41.68 -49.54
C GLY A 56 31.43 42.31 -49.87
N VAL A 57 30.77 41.83 -50.93
CA VAL A 57 29.47 42.32 -51.41
C VAL A 57 28.49 41.16 -51.54
N SER A 58 27.17 41.41 -51.44
CA SER A 58 26.16 40.37 -51.61
C SER A 58 25.89 40.08 -53.10
N LYS A 59 25.43 38.86 -53.43
CA LYS A 59 25.02 38.51 -54.81
C LYS A 59 23.99 39.49 -55.41
N PRO A 60 22.95 39.93 -54.66
CA PRO A 60 22.01 40.94 -55.15
C PRO A 60 22.67 42.29 -55.44
N VAL A 61 23.67 42.72 -54.66
CA VAL A 61 24.42 43.96 -54.91
C VAL A 61 25.24 43.84 -56.20
N LEU A 62 25.88 42.69 -56.44
CA LEU A 62 26.60 42.45 -57.70
C LEU A 62 25.68 42.53 -58.93
N ASN A 63 24.51 41.90 -58.86
CA ASN A 63 23.61 41.78 -60.01
C ASN A 63 22.75 43.02 -60.25
N HIS A 64 22.24 43.67 -59.20
CA HIS A 64 21.27 44.78 -59.34
C HIS A 64 21.89 46.17 -59.19
N VAL A 65 23.11 46.26 -58.66
CA VAL A 65 23.78 47.55 -58.43
C VAL A 65 25.04 47.68 -59.28
N ILE A 66 25.98 46.72 -59.18
CA ILE A 66 27.29 46.80 -59.84
C ILE A 66 27.22 46.48 -61.33
N PHE A 67 26.79 45.27 -61.70
CA PHE A 67 26.73 44.76 -63.09
C PHE A 67 25.29 44.68 -63.61
N CYS A 68 24.47 45.68 -63.27
CA CYS A 68 23.08 45.71 -63.68
C CYS A 68 22.96 46.03 -65.18
N HIS A 69 22.27 45.14 -65.89
CA HIS A 69 22.04 45.20 -67.33
C HIS A 69 21.22 46.45 -67.73
N GLN A 70 21.47 46.99 -68.93
CA GLN A 70 20.80 48.20 -69.44
C GLN A 70 19.26 48.14 -69.33
N GLU A 71 18.65 47.02 -69.74
CA GLU A 71 17.19 46.81 -69.68
C GLU A 71 16.61 46.79 -68.26
N GLU A 72 17.42 46.41 -67.26
CA GLU A 72 17.01 46.33 -65.85
C GLU A 72 17.39 47.58 -65.04
N SER A 73 18.12 48.53 -65.64
CA SER A 73 18.68 49.69 -64.96
C SER A 73 17.65 50.55 -64.21
N ASN A 74 16.41 50.60 -64.70
CA ASN A 74 15.30 51.37 -64.15
C ASN A 74 14.55 50.67 -63.00
N TRP A 75 15.07 49.56 -62.47
CA TRP A 75 14.40 48.82 -61.39
C TRP A 75 14.10 49.63 -60.12
N PRO A 76 14.83 50.69 -59.73
CA PRO A 76 14.47 51.49 -58.56
C PRO A 76 13.09 52.15 -58.66
N LEU A 77 12.53 52.27 -59.87
CA LEU A 77 11.20 52.82 -60.16
C LEU A 77 10.16 51.75 -60.54
N SER A 78 10.50 50.46 -60.32
CA SER A 78 9.62 49.32 -60.58
C SER A 78 8.44 49.24 -59.61
N GLU A 79 7.52 48.30 -59.84
CA GLU A 79 6.33 48.15 -59.02
C GLU A 79 6.64 47.72 -57.58
N GLY A 80 5.79 48.11 -56.62
CA GLY A 80 6.08 48.00 -55.18
C GLY A 80 6.56 46.62 -54.72
N LYS A 81 6.01 45.53 -55.27
CA LYS A 81 6.45 44.16 -54.93
C LYS A 81 7.86 43.85 -55.47
N ALA A 82 8.11 44.13 -56.74
CA ALA A 82 9.41 43.88 -57.37
C ALA A 82 10.52 44.75 -56.77
N LEU A 83 10.19 46.02 -56.48
CA LEU A 83 11.09 46.96 -55.82
C LEU A 83 11.46 46.49 -54.41
N LYS A 84 10.47 46.07 -53.64
CA LYS A 84 10.65 45.52 -52.29
C LYS A 84 11.54 44.29 -52.29
N ASP A 85 11.30 43.32 -53.17
CA ASP A 85 12.07 42.08 -53.21
C ASP A 85 13.55 42.36 -53.54
N LYS A 86 13.84 43.35 -54.40
CA LYS A 86 15.20 43.81 -54.70
C LYS A 86 15.86 44.51 -53.50
N PHE A 87 15.17 45.44 -52.82
CA PHE A 87 15.71 46.08 -51.61
C PHE A 87 15.94 45.08 -50.47
N ASP A 88 14.95 44.25 -50.13
CA ASP A 88 15.08 43.25 -49.06
C ASP A 88 16.24 42.26 -49.32
N SER A 89 16.52 41.97 -50.59
CA SER A 89 17.67 41.16 -51.02
C SER A 89 19.00 41.91 -50.89
N ILE A 90 19.05 43.20 -51.25
CA ILE A 90 20.24 44.06 -51.12
C ILE A 90 20.64 44.25 -49.65
N PHE A 91 19.66 44.55 -48.77
CA PHE A 91 19.89 44.68 -47.33
C PHE A 91 20.27 43.36 -46.63
N ALA A 92 20.19 42.21 -47.33
CA ALA A 92 20.42 40.87 -46.80
C ALA A 92 19.56 40.52 -45.57
N ALA A 93 18.48 41.26 -45.33
CA ALA A 93 17.58 41.09 -44.19
C ALA A 93 16.82 39.76 -44.25
N THR A 94 16.71 39.14 -45.43
CA THR A 94 16.01 37.86 -45.66
C THR A 94 16.50 36.72 -44.76
N LYS A 95 17.80 36.66 -44.42
CA LYS A 95 18.34 35.64 -43.51
C LYS A 95 17.87 35.85 -42.07
N TYR A 96 17.92 37.08 -41.57
CA TYR A 96 17.50 37.42 -40.22
C TYR A 96 15.97 37.35 -40.07
N ILE A 97 15.23 37.69 -41.11
CA ILE A 97 13.77 37.52 -41.17
C ILE A 97 13.39 36.03 -41.11
N LYS A 98 14.12 35.14 -41.80
CA LYS A 98 13.92 33.69 -41.67
C LYS A 98 14.20 33.20 -40.25
N ALA A 99 15.23 33.74 -39.59
CA ALA A 99 15.54 33.41 -38.19
C ALA A 99 14.44 33.87 -37.21
N LEU A 100 13.85 35.06 -37.44
CA LEU A 100 12.68 35.52 -36.67
C LEU A 100 11.47 34.60 -36.87
N GLU A 101 11.23 34.13 -38.10
CA GLU A 101 10.12 33.21 -38.40
C GLU A 101 10.32 31.85 -37.74
N THR A 102 11.54 31.29 -37.76
CA THR A 102 11.83 30.03 -37.06
C THR A 102 11.71 30.17 -35.54
N MET A 103 12.20 31.27 -34.94
CA MET A 103 11.99 31.55 -33.51
C MET A 103 10.50 31.65 -33.16
N ARG A 104 9.70 32.28 -34.03
CA ARG A 104 8.25 32.38 -33.85
C ARG A 104 7.57 31.02 -33.92
N GLN A 105 7.89 30.19 -34.91
CA GLN A 105 7.35 28.85 -35.06
C GLN A 105 7.70 27.98 -33.84
N LEU A 106 8.97 27.99 -33.41
CA LEU A 106 9.41 27.31 -32.19
C LEU A 106 8.63 27.78 -30.97
N ARG A 107 8.42 29.09 -30.79
CA ARG A 107 7.62 29.65 -29.69
C ARG A 107 6.17 29.15 -29.70
N LEU A 108 5.56 29.01 -30.88
CA LEU A 108 4.19 28.47 -31.03
C LEU A 108 4.13 26.99 -30.66
N THR A 109 5.06 26.18 -31.16
CA THR A 109 5.16 24.76 -30.84
C THR A 109 5.37 24.54 -29.34
N GLN A 110 6.30 25.28 -28.72
CA GLN A 110 6.53 25.17 -27.28
C GLN A 110 5.32 25.63 -26.44
N ASN A 111 4.59 26.66 -26.89
CA ASN A 111 3.32 27.06 -26.24
C ASN A 111 2.27 25.95 -26.28
N GLN A 112 2.18 25.21 -27.40
CA GLN A 112 1.29 24.07 -27.50
C GLN A 112 1.72 22.95 -26.53
N THR A 113 3.02 22.64 -26.46
CA THR A 113 3.56 21.69 -25.48
C THR A 113 3.25 22.09 -24.04
N VAL A 114 3.32 23.38 -23.69
CA VAL A 114 2.92 23.86 -22.34
C VAL A 114 1.44 23.59 -22.09
N LYS A 115 0.54 23.83 -23.05
CA LYS A 115 -0.91 23.53 -22.89
C LYS A 115 -1.17 22.04 -22.69
N GLU A 116 -0.49 21.19 -23.45
CA GLU A 116 -0.57 19.73 -23.31
C GLU A 116 -0.06 19.29 -21.93
N CYS A 117 1.09 19.82 -21.49
CA CYS A 117 1.63 19.55 -20.15
C CYS A 117 0.69 20.02 -19.04
N GLN A 118 0.03 21.18 -19.19
CA GLN A 118 -0.94 21.69 -18.22
C GLN A 118 -2.17 20.77 -18.09
N LEU A 119 -2.65 20.21 -19.20
CA LEU A 119 -3.77 19.27 -19.18
C LEU A 119 -3.39 17.96 -18.49
N GLU A 120 -2.22 17.41 -18.83
CA GLU A 120 -1.69 16.19 -18.21
C GLU A 120 -1.39 16.39 -16.71
N LEU A 121 -0.86 17.56 -16.32
CA LEU A 121 -0.63 17.90 -14.92
C LEU A 121 -1.90 17.92 -14.07
N ARG A 122 -3.06 18.28 -14.63
CA ARG A 122 -4.34 18.21 -13.88
C ARG A 122 -4.67 16.77 -13.51
N TYR A 123 -4.51 15.84 -14.44
CA TYR A 123 -4.73 14.42 -14.18
C TYR A 123 -3.69 13.84 -13.21
N LEU A 124 -2.40 14.14 -13.42
CA LEU A 124 -1.33 13.71 -12.51
C LEU A 124 -1.50 14.28 -11.10
N LYS A 125 -2.04 15.50 -10.97
CA LYS A 125 -2.36 16.11 -9.66
C LYS A 125 -3.45 15.32 -8.92
N GLN A 126 -4.53 14.96 -9.62
CA GLN A 126 -5.59 14.13 -9.03
C GLN A 126 -5.06 12.76 -8.59
N ASN A 127 -4.22 12.12 -9.41
CA ASN A 127 -3.58 10.86 -9.05
C ASN A 127 -2.66 11.00 -7.84
N LYS A 128 -1.90 12.09 -7.75
CA LYS A 128 -1.06 12.40 -6.59
C LYS A 128 -1.90 12.56 -5.31
N GLU A 129 -2.95 13.38 -5.36
CA GLU A 129 -3.84 13.63 -4.21
C GLU A 129 -4.49 12.33 -3.73
N LYS A 130 -5.01 11.52 -4.66
CA LYS A 130 -5.59 10.21 -4.35
C LYS A 130 -4.57 9.21 -3.81
N ALA A 131 -3.35 9.18 -4.34
CA ALA A 131 -2.26 8.36 -3.81
C ALA A 131 -1.90 8.79 -2.38
N GLN A 132 -1.94 10.09 -2.07
CA GLN A 132 -1.70 10.60 -0.73
C GLN A 132 -2.83 10.18 0.24
N GLU A 133 -4.10 10.34 -0.14
CA GLU A 133 -5.26 9.88 0.65
C GLU A 133 -5.18 8.36 0.95
N LEU A 134 -4.79 7.56 -0.03
CA LEU A 134 -4.58 6.12 0.15
C LEU A 134 -3.45 5.81 1.13
N ARG A 135 -2.32 6.54 1.09
CA ARG A 135 -1.22 6.37 2.05
C ARG A 135 -1.63 6.75 3.48
N GLU A 136 -2.37 7.85 3.64
CA GLU A 136 -2.92 8.28 4.94
C GLU A 136 -3.92 7.26 5.50
N THR A 137 -4.76 6.68 4.62
CA THR A 137 -5.68 5.61 5.00
C THR A 137 -4.95 4.35 5.45
N VAL A 138 -3.90 3.94 4.73
CA VAL A 138 -3.05 2.80 5.12
C VAL A 138 -2.40 3.05 6.47
N ALA A 139 -1.79 4.21 6.70
CA ALA A 139 -1.17 4.56 7.98
C ALA A 139 -2.19 4.53 9.14
N THR A 140 -3.39 5.05 8.92
CA THR A 140 -4.48 5.04 9.91
C THR A 140 -4.91 3.61 10.24
N LYS A 141 -5.06 2.74 9.23
CA LYS A 141 -5.43 1.33 9.42
C LYS A 141 -4.33 0.52 10.10
N GLU A 142 -3.06 0.79 9.78
CA GLU A 142 -1.91 0.17 10.45
C GLU A 142 -1.85 0.54 11.94
N ALA A 143 -2.13 1.80 12.29
CA ALA A 143 -2.24 2.22 13.69
C ALA A 143 -3.40 1.51 14.42
N GLN A 144 -4.56 1.37 13.77
CA GLN A 144 -5.70 0.62 14.31
C GLN A 144 -5.39 -0.88 14.50
N LEU A 145 -4.66 -1.49 13.55
CA LEU A 145 -4.20 -2.86 13.64
C LEU A 145 -3.25 -3.06 14.82
N MET A 146 -2.31 -2.14 15.02
CA MET A 146 -1.35 -2.19 16.13
C MET A 146 -2.05 -2.12 17.48
N SER A 147 -2.97 -1.17 17.67
CA SER A 147 -3.79 -1.06 18.89
C SER A 147 -4.64 -2.32 19.15
N SER A 148 -5.17 -2.94 18.09
CA SER A 148 -5.90 -4.21 18.21
C SER A 148 -4.97 -5.40 18.55
N LYS A 149 -3.72 -5.40 18.07
CA LYS A 149 -2.69 -6.39 18.44
C LYS A 149 -2.30 -6.27 19.91
N ASP A 150 -2.09 -5.06 20.40
CA ASP A 150 -1.80 -4.81 21.82
C ASP A 150 -2.96 -5.26 22.72
N SER A 151 -4.21 -4.99 22.29
CA SER A 151 -5.41 -5.42 23.01
C SER A 151 -5.52 -6.95 23.10
N VAL A 152 -5.20 -7.68 22.02
CA VAL A 152 -5.19 -9.16 22.04
C VAL A 152 -4.10 -9.68 22.95
N GLN A 153 -2.89 -9.12 22.92
CA GLN A 153 -1.81 -9.50 23.82
C GLN A 153 -2.19 -9.30 25.30
N GLN A 154 -2.81 -8.16 25.63
CA GLN A 154 -3.33 -7.91 26.98
C GLN A 154 -4.37 -8.94 27.41
N ILE A 155 -5.33 -9.27 26.53
CA ILE A 155 -6.35 -10.29 26.84
C ILE A 155 -5.72 -11.68 27.00
N GLU A 156 -4.78 -12.06 26.14
CA GLU A 156 -4.06 -13.35 26.24
C GLU A 156 -3.26 -13.46 27.55
N SER A 157 -2.62 -12.39 28.01
CA SER A 157 -1.90 -12.36 29.29
C SER A 157 -2.81 -12.58 30.52
N GLN A 158 -4.12 -12.32 30.39
CA GLN A 158 -5.10 -12.55 31.46
C GLN A 158 -5.73 -13.95 31.41
N ILE A 159 -5.69 -14.62 30.26
CA ILE A 159 -6.28 -15.95 30.06
C ILE A 159 -5.43 -17.04 30.74
N GLU A 160 -4.12 -17.03 30.53
CA GLU A 160 -3.18 -18.04 31.06
C GLU A 160 -3.27 -18.24 32.59
N PRO A 161 -3.27 -17.19 33.45
CA PRO A 161 -3.41 -17.38 34.89
C PRO A 161 -4.78 -17.95 35.31
N LEU A 162 -5.85 -17.65 34.56
CA LEU A 162 -7.18 -18.20 34.83
C LEU A 162 -7.26 -19.69 34.45
N GLU A 163 -6.65 -20.10 33.35
CA GLU A 163 -6.57 -21.52 32.95
C GLU A 163 -5.76 -22.34 33.95
N ASN A 164 -4.61 -21.82 34.40
CA ASN A 164 -3.80 -22.45 35.44
C ASN A 164 -4.57 -22.56 36.77
N ARG A 165 -5.34 -21.53 37.15
CA ARG A 165 -6.17 -21.55 38.36
C ARG A 165 -7.31 -22.56 38.27
N LEU A 166 -7.95 -22.70 37.11
CA LEU A 166 -8.99 -23.72 36.87
C LEU A 166 -8.42 -25.13 36.99
N MET A 167 -7.24 -25.39 36.41
CA MET A 167 -6.56 -26.68 36.49
C MET A 167 -6.24 -27.09 37.95
N ASP A 168 -5.77 -26.14 38.76
CA ASP A 168 -5.54 -26.37 40.21
C ASP A 168 -6.84 -26.69 40.96
N ILE A 169 -7.93 -25.96 40.68
CA ILE A 169 -9.24 -26.20 41.29
C ILE A 169 -9.80 -27.58 40.89
N ASP A 170 -9.73 -27.96 39.62
CA ASP A 170 -10.19 -29.28 39.16
C ASP A 170 -9.36 -30.42 39.76
N THR A 171 -8.05 -30.23 39.93
CA THR A 171 -7.19 -31.21 40.62
C THR A 171 -7.61 -31.41 42.07
N LYS A 172 -7.96 -30.32 42.77
CA LYS A 172 -8.46 -30.36 44.16
C LYS A 172 -9.84 -31.01 44.24
N LEU A 173 -10.77 -30.68 43.34
CA LEU A 173 -12.09 -31.31 43.27
C LEU A 173 -12.01 -32.82 42.93
N GLY A 174 -11.05 -33.22 42.09
CA GLY A 174 -10.78 -34.63 41.80
C GLY A 174 -10.32 -35.43 43.01
N LYS A 175 -9.53 -34.82 43.93
CA LYS A 175 -9.16 -35.44 45.21
C LYS A 175 -10.36 -35.61 46.14
N VAL A 176 -11.26 -34.63 46.18
CA VAL A 176 -12.51 -34.70 46.96
C VAL A 176 -13.41 -35.84 46.46
N MET A 177 -13.54 -36.03 45.14
CA MET A 177 -14.33 -37.15 44.60
C MET A 177 -13.76 -38.53 44.97
N LYS A 178 -12.42 -38.67 45.05
CA LYS A 178 -11.80 -39.92 45.49
C LYS A 178 -12.13 -40.21 46.96
N LEU A 179 -11.98 -39.22 47.84
CA LEU A 179 -12.30 -39.36 49.27
C LEU A 179 -13.78 -39.67 49.51
N ASP A 180 -14.70 -39.06 48.75
CA ASP A 180 -16.14 -39.36 48.82
C ASP A 180 -16.47 -40.80 48.41
N ASN A 181 -15.81 -41.32 47.37
CA ASN A 181 -15.96 -42.73 46.95
C ASN A 181 -15.42 -43.71 48.01
N ASP A 182 -14.28 -43.40 48.62
CA ASP A 182 -13.68 -44.24 49.66
C ASP A 182 -14.56 -44.31 50.92
N ILE A 183 -15.18 -43.18 51.30
CA ILE A 183 -16.13 -43.13 52.42
C ILE A 183 -17.38 -43.96 52.12
N LYS A 184 -17.94 -43.87 50.90
CA LYS A 184 -19.08 -44.68 50.47
C LYS A 184 -18.79 -46.18 50.49
N ALA A 185 -17.59 -46.58 50.07
CA ALA A 185 -17.14 -47.98 50.10
C ALA A 185 -17.07 -48.52 51.54
N LEU A 186 -16.54 -47.72 52.48
CA LEU A 186 -16.50 -48.09 53.90
C LEU A 186 -17.90 -48.17 54.53
N GLU A 187 -18.83 -47.32 54.10
CA GLU A 187 -20.22 -47.32 54.58
C GLU A 187 -21.02 -48.54 54.10
N SER A 188 -20.81 -48.96 52.84
CA SER A 188 -21.36 -50.22 52.33
C SER A 188 -20.83 -51.43 53.08
N ARG A 189 -19.52 -51.46 53.37
CA ARG A 189 -18.89 -52.56 54.13
C ARG A 189 -19.40 -52.66 55.57
N LYS A 190 -19.68 -51.52 56.21
CA LYS A 190 -20.29 -51.48 57.55
C LYS A 190 -21.69 -52.13 57.53
N LYS A 191 -22.55 -51.77 56.56
CA LYS A 191 -23.91 -52.32 56.44
C LYS A 191 -23.92 -53.84 56.27
N GLN A 192 -23.04 -54.37 55.41
CA GLN A 192 -22.91 -55.81 55.19
C GLN A 192 -22.59 -56.56 56.50
N MET A 193 -21.65 -56.05 57.30
CA MET A 193 -21.28 -56.67 58.58
C MET A 193 -22.37 -56.57 59.66
N GLU A 194 -23.25 -55.57 59.59
CA GLU A 194 -24.42 -55.44 60.48
C GLU A 194 -25.57 -56.38 60.10
N GLU A 195 -25.64 -56.83 58.84
CA GLU A 195 -26.59 -57.85 58.37
C GLU A 195 -26.10 -59.26 58.71
N ASP A 196 -24.82 -59.57 58.45
CA ASP A 196 -24.22 -60.88 58.74
C ASP A 196 -24.24 -61.23 60.25
N ASN A 197 -24.10 -60.23 61.14
CA ASN A 197 -24.20 -60.44 62.59
C ASN A 197 -25.64 -60.73 63.04
N ARG A 198 -26.63 -60.27 62.28
CA ARG A 198 -28.06 -60.48 62.56
C ARG A 198 -28.50 -61.89 62.18
N GLU A 199 -28.02 -62.40 61.05
CA GLU A 199 -28.27 -63.78 60.61
C GLU A 199 -27.68 -64.84 61.57
N LEU A 200 -26.54 -64.54 62.20
CA LEU A 200 -25.91 -65.38 63.21
C LEU A 200 -26.67 -65.42 64.55
N GLU A 201 -27.41 -64.36 64.89
CA GLU A 201 -28.31 -64.38 66.06
C GLU A 201 -29.58 -65.22 65.82
N GLU A 202 -30.05 -65.32 64.57
CA GLU A 202 -31.28 -66.03 64.21
C GLU A 202 -31.13 -67.56 64.10
N THR A 203 -29.90 -68.08 63.92
CA THR A 203 -29.62 -69.51 63.70
C THR A 203 -29.22 -70.28 64.97
N MET A 204 -29.17 -69.63 66.13
CA MET A 204 -28.79 -70.25 67.40
C MET A 204 -30.01 -70.81 68.14
N GLU A 205 -30.07 -72.13 68.35
CA GLU A 205 -31.21 -72.78 69.04
C GLU A 205 -31.21 -72.62 70.57
N GLN A 206 -30.04 -72.38 71.22
CA GLN A 206 -29.94 -71.99 72.64
C GLN A 206 -28.71 -71.12 72.94
N VAL A 207 -28.92 -69.99 73.60
CA VAL A 207 -27.87 -69.08 74.11
C VAL A 207 -27.40 -69.55 75.49
N PHE A 208 -26.09 -69.62 75.71
CA PHE A 208 -25.54 -70.00 77.03
C PHE A 208 -25.90 -68.93 78.08
N GLN A 209 -26.58 -69.32 79.15
CA GLN A 209 -27.17 -68.40 80.14
C GLN A 209 -26.29 -68.08 81.37
N GLY A 210 -25.07 -68.63 81.42
CA GLY A 210 -24.10 -68.34 82.50
C GLY A 210 -23.29 -67.07 82.28
N SER A 211 -22.48 -66.69 83.26
CA SER A 211 -21.56 -65.53 83.13
C SER A 211 -20.41 -65.81 82.16
N ASP A 212 -19.76 -64.75 81.66
CA ASP A 212 -18.59 -64.85 80.79
C ASP A 212 -17.51 -65.77 81.35
N ASP A 213 -17.33 -65.79 82.67
CA ASP A 213 -16.33 -66.60 83.34
C ASP A 213 -16.71 -68.10 83.44
N GLU A 214 -18.00 -68.44 83.55
CA GLU A 214 -18.47 -69.84 83.60
C GLU A 214 -18.50 -70.50 82.21
N LEU A 215 -18.84 -69.73 81.16
CA LEU A 215 -18.69 -70.17 79.77
C LEU A 215 -17.20 -70.41 79.45
N GLN A 216 -16.35 -69.50 79.95
CA GLN A 216 -14.91 -69.58 79.79
C GLN A 216 -14.30 -70.73 80.61
N GLU A 217 -14.78 -71.09 81.79
CA GLU A 217 -14.25 -72.20 82.62
C GLU A 217 -14.58 -73.58 82.04
N THR A 218 -15.82 -73.76 81.57
CA THR A 218 -16.28 -75.00 80.94
C THR A 218 -15.60 -75.23 79.59
N TYR A 219 -15.44 -74.14 78.82
CA TYR A 219 -14.55 -74.13 77.66
C TYR A 219 -13.12 -74.44 78.09
N GLN A 220 -12.53 -73.75 79.07
CA GLN A 220 -11.13 -73.91 79.52
C GLN A 220 -10.77 -75.29 80.07
N ASN A 221 -11.69 -76.06 80.65
CA ASN A 221 -11.42 -77.42 81.13
C ASN A 221 -11.39 -78.44 79.98
N HIS A 222 -12.29 -78.32 79.00
CA HIS A 222 -12.22 -79.09 77.75
C HIS A 222 -11.01 -78.64 76.91
N GLN A 223 -10.83 -77.32 76.80
CA GLN A 223 -9.63 -76.69 76.28
C GLN A 223 -8.40 -77.08 77.07
N ARG A 224 -8.39 -77.52 78.34
CA ARG A 224 -7.13 -77.88 79.02
C ARG A 224 -6.59 -79.22 78.54
N ARG A 225 -7.46 -80.20 78.31
CA ARG A 225 -7.09 -81.51 77.73
C ARG A 225 -6.76 -81.39 76.25
N VAL A 226 -7.56 -80.62 75.50
CA VAL A 226 -7.27 -80.28 74.11
C VAL A 226 -6.02 -79.40 74.04
N LYS A 227 -5.87 -78.33 74.85
CA LYS A 227 -4.64 -77.50 74.99
C LYS A 227 -3.44 -78.24 75.56
N GLU A 228 -3.49 -79.39 76.20
CA GLU A 228 -2.23 -80.08 76.55
C GLU A 228 -1.65 -80.79 75.32
N LYS A 229 -2.51 -81.46 74.54
CA LYS A 229 -2.13 -82.10 73.28
C LYS A 229 -1.94 -81.07 72.16
N GLU A 230 -2.79 -80.06 72.10
CA GLU A 230 -2.60 -78.86 71.28
C GLU A 230 -1.49 -77.98 71.84
N ARG A 231 -1.11 -77.92 73.13
CA ARG A 231 0.13 -77.19 73.53
C ARG A 231 1.32 -77.93 73.01
N ARG A 232 1.38 -79.26 73.11
CA ARG A 232 2.45 -80.02 72.45
C ARG A 232 2.43 -79.86 70.93
N LEU A 233 1.25 -79.90 70.29
CA LEU A 233 1.13 -79.62 68.87
C LEU A 233 1.53 -78.17 68.58
N THR A 234 1.03 -77.19 69.32
CA THR A 234 1.21 -75.73 69.18
C THR A 234 2.58 -75.28 69.63
N ASP A 235 3.30 -76.03 70.45
CA ASP A 235 4.71 -75.77 70.79
C ASP A 235 5.55 -76.29 69.63
N CYS A 236 5.30 -77.50 69.11
CA CYS A 236 5.87 -77.92 67.82
C CYS A 236 5.43 -77.02 66.66
N GLN A 237 4.21 -76.47 66.66
CA GLN A 237 3.64 -75.62 65.60
C GLN A 237 4.09 -74.17 65.78
N ARG A 238 4.39 -73.71 67.00
CA ARG A 238 5.04 -72.43 67.29
C ARG A 238 6.51 -72.52 67.01
N GLU A 239 7.16 -73.65 67.20
CA GLU A 239 8.54 -73.83 66.77
C GLU A 239 8.61 -73.97 65.25
N LEU A 240 7.66 -74.66 64.61
CA LEU A 240 7.50 -74.70 63.15
C LEU A 240 7.05 -73.36 62.56
N GLU A 241 6.18 -72.61 63.23
CA GLU A 241 5.77 -71.27 62.84
C GLU A 241 6.81 -70.23 63.26
N ARG A 242 7.62 -70.41 64.30
CA ARG A 242 8.75 -69.51 64.57
C ARG A 242 9.83 -69.75 63.56
N ALA A 243 10.24 -70.99 63.32
CA ALA A 243 11.14 -71.34 62.22
C ALA A 243 10.52 -70.96 60.87
N GLY A 244 9.21 -71.12 60.69
CA GLY A 244 8.49 -70.81 59.45
C GLY A 244 8.22 -69.32 59.21
N ARG A 245 7.90 -68.55 60.27
CA ARG A 245 7.81 -67.08 60.24
C ARG A 245 9.19 -66.48 60.14
N GLU A 246 10.20 -67.09 60.74
CA GLU A 246 11.58 -66.68 60.56
C GLU A 246 12.03 -66.99 59.14
N CYS A 247 11.71 -68.16 58.57
CA CYS A 247 11.90 -68.43 57.15
C CYS A 247 11.07 -67.51 56.25
N GLN A 248 9.85 -67.13 56.61
CA GLN A 248 9.02 -66.19 55.83
C GLN A 248 9.50 -64.76 55.98
N ARG A 249 9.97 -64.35 57.15
CA ARG A 249 10.56 -63.03 57.42
C ARG A 249 11.89 -62.95 56.68
N LEU A 250 12.76 -63.94 56.81
CA LEU A 250 13.99 -64.05 56.05
C LEU A 250 13.71 -64.20 54.55
N ASN A 251 12.65 -64.90 54.10
CA ASN A 251 12.26 -64.94 52.68
C ASN A 251 11.66 -63.62 52.17
N ARG A 252 10.93 -62.86 53.00
CA ARG A 252 10.41 -61.52 52.66
C ARG A 252 11.55 -60.52 52.61
N VAL A 253 12.41 -60.51 53.63
CA VAL A 253 13.64 -59.71 53.65
C VAL A 253 14.53 -60.10 52.47
N LYS A 254 14.69 -61.39 52.17
CA LYS A 254 15.37 -61.88 50.96
C LYS A 254 14.66 -61.45 49.69
N ALA A 255 13.33 -61.47 49.61
CA ALA A 255 12.58 -61.05 48.43
C ALA A 255 12.69 -59.54 48.21
N ASP A 256 12.57 -58.74 49.26
CA ASP A 256 12.73 -57.29 49.23
C ASP A 256 14.19 -56.93 48.90
N LEU A 257 15.16 -57.61 49.51
CA LEU A 257 16.58 -57.48 49.17
C LEU A 257 16.88 -58.01 47.76
N LEU A 258 16.16 -58.99 47.21
CA LEU A 258 16.29 -59.47 45.83
C LEU A 258 15.64 -58.50 44.83
N VAL A 259 14.54 -57.85 45.19
CA VAL A 259 13.92 -56.79 44.37
C VAL A 259 14.81 -55.56 44.35
N GLU A 260 15.34 -55.16 45.52
CA GLU A 260 16.31 -54.07 45.60
C GLU A 260 17.64 -54.44 44.94
N GLN A 261 18.16 -55.65 45.13
CA GLN A 261 19.32 -56.15 44.39
C GLN A 261 19.03 -56.17 42.90
N GLY A 262 17.87 -56.62 42.45
CA GLY A 262 17.49 -56.64 41.04
C GLY A 262 17.36 -55.23 40.45
N ARG A 263 16.82 -54.28 41.21
CA ARG A 263 16.73 -52.86 40.83
C ARG A 263 18.12 -52.22 40.76
N LEU A 264 18.93 -52.39 41.80
CA LEU A 264 20.29 -51.87 41.87
C LEU A 264 21.20 -52.55 40.85
N GLN A 265 20.99 -53.84 40.56
CA GLN A 265 21.70 -54.59 39.53
C GLN A 265 21.30 -54.09 38.13
N LEU A 266 20.02 -53.81 37.88
CA LEU A 266 19.59 -53.21 36.62
C LEU A 266 20.11 -51.77 36.46
N GLU A 267 20.20 -51.01 37.54
CA GLU A 267 20.86 -49.70 37.54
C GLU A 267 22.38 -49.81 37.32
N ALA A 268 23.05 -50.81 37.91
CA ALA A 268 24.47 -51.11 37.73
C ALA A 268 24.77 -51.64 36.32
N ASP A 269 23.90 -52.49 35.75
CA ASP A 269 23.99 -52.99 34.38
C ASP A 269 23.80 -51.83 33.40
N ARG A 270 22.83 -50.94 33.67
CA ARG A 270 22.64 -49.70 32.90
C ARG A 270 23.83 -48.76 33.02
N HIS A 271 24.43 -48.62 34.20
CA HIS A 271 25.65 -47.84 34.41
C HIS A 271 26.83 -48.44 33.62
N THR A 272 27.02 -49.76 33.70
CA THR A 272 28.03 -50.50 32.94
C THR A 272 27.81 -50.36 31.44
N GLN A 273 26.55 -50.41 30.98
CA GLN A 273 26.20 -50.21 29.59
C GLN A 273 26.43 -48.76 29.16
N ASN A 274 26.14 -47.78 30.01
CA ASN A 274 26.44 -46.37 29.76
C ASN A 274 27.94 -46.12 29.67
N ILE A 275 28.76 -46.77 30.51
CA ILE A 275 30.23 -46.72 30.41
C ILE A 275 30.68 -47.33 29.09
N LYS A 276 30.21 -48.53 28.73
CA LYS A 276 30.55 -49.17 27.45
C LYS A 276 30.13 -48.31 26.24
N ASN A 277 28.94 -47.70 26.31
CA ASN A 277 28.43 -46.82 25.27
C ASN A 277 29.27 -45.54 25.17
N ARG A 278 29.58 -44.88 26.31
CA ARG A 278 30.47 -43.71 26.37
C ARG A 278 31.81 -44.04 25.75
N ASP A 279 32.43 -45.14 26.18
CA ASP A 279 33.75 -45.55 25.71
C ASP A 279 33.73 -45.94 24.22
N THR A 280 32.64 -46.52 23.72
CA THR A 280 32.47 -46.77 22.28
C THR A 280 32.33 -45.47 21.49
N GLN A 281 31.62 -44.47 22.04
CA GLN A 281 31.46 -43.14 21.41
C GLN A 281 32.75 -42.31 21.47
N VAL A 282 33.49 -42.38 22.58
CA VAL A 282 34.81 -41.73 22.74
C VAL A 282 35.79 -42.33 21.73
N ARG A 283 35.86 -43.66 21.61
CA ARG A 283 36.70 -44.32 20.60
C ARG A 283 36.29 -43.93 19.17
N SER A 284 35.00 -43.94 18.86
CA SER A 284 34.51 -43.62 17.51
C SER A 284 34.78 -42.16 17.12
N LEU A 285 34.61 -41.23 18.07
CA LEU A 285 34.90 -39.83 17.86
C LEU A 285 36.41 -39.57 17.82
N SER A 286 37.21 -40.30 18.59
CA SER A 286 38.67 -40.26 18.52
C SER A 286 39.21 -40.70 17.16
N SER A 287 38.71 -41.83 16.65
CA SER A 287 39.07 -42.32 15.33
C SER A 287 38.62 -41.34 14.23
N TYR A 288 37.45 -40.73 14.36
CA TYR A 288 36.95 -39.71 13.42
C TYR A 288 37.78 -38.42 13.43
N LEU A 289 38.33 -38.04 14.59
CA LEU A 289 39.16 -36.84 14.77
C LEU A 289 40.66 -37.10 14.62
N GLU A 290 41.05 -38.33 14.28
CA GLU A 290 42.45 -38.79 14.16
C GLU A 290 43.27 -38.51 15.43
N MET A 291 42.66 -38.68 16.60
CA MET A 291 43.32 -38.49 17.89
C MET A 291 43.91 -39.82 18.36
N GLU A 292 45.20 -39.82 18.68
CA GLU A 292 45.91 -40.98 19.21
C GLU A 292 45.71 -41.11 20.73
N GLY A 293 45.66 -42.34 21.23
CA GLY A 293 45.62 -42.64 22.67
C GLY A 293 44.26 -43.10 23.23
N TYR A 294 43.20 -43.17 22.41
CA TYR A 294 41.85 -43.56 22.83
C TYR A 294 41.31 -44.82 22.14
N ASP A 295 42.18 -45.76 21.76
CA ASP A 295 41.76 -46.99 21.06
C ASP A 295 41.33 -48.13 21.99
N ARG A 296 41.77 -48.09 23.25
CA ARG A 296 41.58 -49.16 24.23
C ARG A 296 40.75 -48.67 25.44
N PRO A 297 39.45 -48.97 25.50
CA PRO A 297 38.62 -48.79 26.68
C PRO A 297 38.86 -49.92 27.70
N PRO A 298 38.54 -49.72 28.98
CA PRO A 298 37.85 -48.55 29.53
C PRO A 298 38.76 -47.33 29.70
N PHE A 299 38.21 -46.13 29.51
CA PHE A 299 38.97 -44.88 29.66
C PHE A 299 38.94 -44.40 31.12
N THR A 300 40.10 -43.98 31.62
CA THR A 300 40.23 -43.34 32.94
C THR A 300 39.67 -41.92 32.92
N THR A 301 39.29 -41.39 34.09
CA THR A 301 38.77 -40.01 34.21
C THR A 301 39.74 -38.98 33.63
N LEU A 302 41.05 -39.16 33.87
CA LEU A 302 42.09 -38.28 33.32
C LEU A 302 42.17 -38.37 31.79
N GLN A 303 42.00 -39.57 31.22
CA GLN A 303 41.92 -39.74 29.76
C GLN A 303 40.67 -39.08 29.17
N LEU A 304 39.52 -39.12 29.85
CA LEU A 304 38.29 -38.47 29.39
C LEU A 304 38.39 -36.94 29.46
N GLU A 305 38.98 -36.38 30.51
CA GLU A 305 39.26 -34.94 30.61
C GLU A 305 40.22 -34.48 29.51
N SER A 306 41.30 -35.23 29.30
CA SER A 306 42.24 -35.01 28.18
C SER A 306 41.54 -35.14 26.83
N PHE A 307 40.61 -36.08 26.68
CA PHE A 307 39.82 -36.26 25.46
C PHE A 307 38.95 -35.04 25.19
N HIS A 308 38.20 -34.53 26.18
CA HIS A 308 37.39 -33.32 26.02
C HIS A 308 38.24 -32.11 25.68
N CYS A 309 39.42 -31.96 26.29
CA CYS A 309 40.36 -30.90 25.97
C CYS A 309 40.84 -31.00 24.52
N HIS A 310 41.27 -32.19 24.08
CA HIS A 310 41.72 -32.44 22.70
C HIS A 310 40.58 -32.26 21.67
N VAL A 311 39.37 -32.73 21.96
CA VAL A 311 38.19 -32.52 21.09
C VAL A 311 37.86 -31.04 20.99
N THR A 312 37.90 -30.30 22.09
CA THR A 312 37.64 -28.86 22.10
C THR A 312 38.70 -28.11 21.31
N GLN A 313 39.97 -28.46 21.48
CA GLN A 313 41.08 -27.89 20.72
C GLN A 313 40.96 -28.20 19.22
N ARG A 314 40.62 -29.44 18.86
CA ARG A 314 40.45 -29.87 17.47
C ARG A 314 39.25 -29.21 16.81
N GLN A 315 38.15 -29.06 17.56
CA GLN A 315 36.98 -28.31 17.12
C GLN A 315 37.30 -26.83 16.89
N GLU A 316 38.12 -26.23 17.74
CA GLU A 316 38.54 -24.83 17.57
C GLU A 316 39.51 -24.67 16.39
N GLN A 317 40.39 -25.65 16.14
CA GLN A 317 41.21 -25.70 14.92
C GLN A 317 40.35 -25.81 13.64
N GLU A 318 39.32 -26.66 13.62
CA GLU A 318 38.39 -26.77 12.48
C GLU A 318 37.61 -25.47 12.27
N LYS A 319 37.16 -24.80 13.34
CA LYS A 319 36.54 -23.47 13.26
C LYS A 319 37.51 -22.40 12.74
N GLN A 320 38.76 -22.40 13.19
CA GLN A 320 39.78 -21.46 12.73
C GLN A 320 40.14 -21.71 11.26
N THR A 321 40.20 -22.97 10.83
CA THR A 321 40.43 -23.34 9.42
C THR A 321 39.25 -22.92 8.54
N ALA A 322 38.00 -23.17 8.98
CA ALA A 322 36.81 -22.69 8.30
C ALA A 322 36.74 -21.15 8.22
N SER A 323 37.15 -20.46 9.29
CA SER A 323 37.20 -18.99 9.35
C SER A 323 38.35 -18.41 8.52
N GLN A 324 39.51 -19.07 8.45
CA GLN A 324 40.62 -18.67 7.56
C GLN A 324 40.27 -18.85 6.08
N ILE A 325 39.52 -19.89 5.71
CA ILE A 325 38.97 -20.06 4.35
C ILE A 325 37.98 -18.93 4.01
N LEU A 326 37.27 -18.40 5.01
CA LEU A 326 36.37 -17.25 4.85
C LEU A 326 37.15 -15.94 4.64
N ILE A 327 38.26 -15.76 5.35
CA ILE A 327 38.98 -14.48 5.46
C ILE A 327 40.09 -14.32 4.41
N MET A 328 40.75 -15.38 3.93
CA MET A 328 41.99 -15.23 3.14
C MET A 328 41.94 -15.82 1.71
N ASN A 329 42.51 -15.07 0.76
CA ASN A 329 42.84 -15.41 -0.64
C ASN A 329 41.72 -15.64 -1.68
N LYS A 330 40.45 -15.80 -1.30
CA LYS A 330 39.34 -15.93 -2.28
C LYS A 330 38.53 -14.66 -2.52
N PHE A 331 38.43 -13.77 -1.54
CA PHE A 331 37.70 -12.51 -1.69
C PHE A 331 38.40 -11.54 -2.66
N GLU A 332 39.73 -11.40 -2.56
CA GLU A 332 40.50 -10.59 -3.51
C GLU A 332 40.43 -11.15 -4.94
N LYS A 333 40.48 -12.47 -5.11
CA LYS A 333 40.34 -13.11 -6.43
C LYS A 333 38.94 -12.95 -7.01
N GLU A 334 37.90 -13.03 -6.17
CA GLU A 334 36.52 -12.76 -6.57
C GLU A 334 36.34 -11.29 -6.97
N GLN A 335 36.91 -10.36 -6.20
CA GLN A 335 36.86 -8.93 -6.47
C GLN A 335 37.65 -8.55 -7.74
N GLN A 336 38.83 -9.14 -7.94
CA GLN A 336 39.61 -8.98 -9.19
C GLN A 336 38.84 -9.51 -10.40
N LYS A 337 38.23 -10.69 -10.30
CA LYS A 337 37.39 -11.25 -11.37
C LYS A 337 36.14 -10.39 -11.63
N GLN A 338 35.55 -9.79 -10.59
CA GLN A 338 34.44 -8.85 -10.74
C GLN A 338 34.87 -7.57 -11.45
N GLN A 339 36.01 -6.98 -11.08
CA GLN A 339 36.57 -5.81 -11.77
C GLN A 339 36.87 -6.11 -13.24
N SER A 340 37.46 -7.27 -13.55
CA SER A 340 37.68 -7.68 -14.95
C SER A 340 36.38 -7.90 -15.74
N ILE A 341 35.31 -8.41 -15.09
CA ILE A 341 33.99 -8.54 -15.72
C ILE A 341 33.41 -7.16 -16.04
N ASP A 342 33.53 -6.20 -15.10
CA ASP A 342 32.98 -4.87 -15.26
C ASP A 342 33.72 -4.09 -16.36
N GLU A 343 35.06 -4.16 -16.40
CA GLU A 343 35.87 -3.57 -17.49
C GLU A 343 35.53 -4.15 -18.88
N MET A 344 35.31 -5.47 -18.97
CA MET A 344 34.94 -6.13 -20.23
C MET A 344 33.50 -5.83 -20.64
N ARG A 345 32.60 -5.65 -19.67
CA ARG A 345 31.21 -5.24 -19.88
C ARG A 345 31.14 -3.80 -20.40
N ASP A 346 31.94 -2.89 -19.85
CA ASP A 346 32.00 -1.50 -20.30
C ASP A 346 32.53 -1.38 -21.74
N LYS A 347 33.57 -2.15 -22.08
CA LYS A 347 34.09 -2.24 -23.46
C LYS A 347 33.05 -2.83 -24.43
N LYS A 348 32.34 -3.88 -24.02
CA LYS A 348 31.27 -4.51 -24.82
C LYS A 348 30.12 -3.53 -25.06
N THR A 349 29.61 -2.89 -24.02
CA THR A 349 28.49 -1.93 -24.14
C THR A 349 28.86 -0.68 -24.94
N GLY A 350 30.12 -0.20 -24.85
CA GLY A 350 30.64 0.87 -25.71
C GLY A 350 30.65 0.49 -27.20
N LEU A 351 31.08 -0.72 -27.54
CA LEU A 351 31.08 -1.23 -28.92
C LEU A 351 29.66 -1.52 -29.43
N GLU A 352 28.75 -2.04 -28.59
CA GLU A 352 27.34 -2.26 -28.94
C GLU A 352 26.63 -0.96 -29.30
N ARG A 353 26.82 0.10 -28.50
CA ARG A 353 26.29 1.44 -28.80
C ARG A 353 26.84 2.01 -30.10
N THR A 354 28.12 1.77 -30.38
CA THR A 354 28.77 2.21 -31.62
C THR A 354 28.18 1.47 -32.84
N VAL A 355 27.94 0.16 -32.71
CA VAL A 355 27.28 -0.66 -33.75
C VAL A 355 25.85 -0.17 -34.00
N GLU A 356 25.09 0.10 -32.94
CA GLU A 356 23.71 0.59 -33.04
C GLU A 356 23.65 1.95 -33.75
N LEU A 357 24.48 2.91 -33.33
CA LEU A 357 24.52 4.24 -33.94
C LEU A 357 24.94 4.19 -35.42
N LYS A 358 25.94 3.37 -35.79
CA LYS A 358 26.34 3.19 -37.19
C LYS A 358 25.25 2.48 -38.00
N ARG A 359 24.48 1.57 -37.42
CA ARG A 359 23.37 0.86 -38.06
C ARG A 359 22.19 1.78 -38.35
N ASP A 360 21.87 2.69 -37.43
CA ASP A 360 20.85 3.71 -37.64
C ASP A 360 21.24 4.69 -38.76
N LEU A 361 22.50 5.11 -38.79
CA LEU A 361 23.04 5.92 -39.88
C LEU A 361 22.99 5.17 -41.23
N GLN A 362 23.36 3.89 -41.25
CA GLN A 362 23.25 3.03 -42.43
C GLN A 362 21.79 2.92 -42.91
N GLY A 363 20.83 2.74 -41.99
CA GLY A 363 19.41 2.66 -42.31
C GLY A 363 18.86 3.96 -42.92
N LYS A 364 19.24 5.11 -42.38
CA LYS A 364 18.89 6.43 -42.95
C LYS A 364 19.45 6.59 -44.35
N LYS A 365 20.73 6.25 -44.56
CA LYS A 365 21.38 6.30 -45.89
C LYS A 365 20.79 5.32 -46.89
N GLN A 366 20.40 4.12 -46.47
CA GLN A 366 19.69 3.16 -47.32
C GLN A 366 18.30 3.67 -47.73
N GLN A 367 17.59 4.35 -46.84
CA GLN A 367 16.30 4.96 -47.17
C GLN A 367 16.47 6.14 -48.14
N GLU A 368 17.47 7.00 -47.92
CA GLU A 368 17.84 8.07 -48.86
C GLU A 368 18.19 7.51 -50.25
N LEU A 369 19.02 6.45 -50.31
CA LEU A 369 19.37 5.77 -51.56
C LEU A 369 18.14 5.15 -52.26
N ARG A 370 17.21 4.54 -51.50
CA ARG A 370 15.96 4.00 -52.07
C ARG A 370 15.08 5.09 -52.66
N ASN A 371 14.96 6.22 -51.97
CA ASN A 371 14.18 7.35 -52.44
C ASN A 371 14.77 7.91 -53.75
N VAL A 372 16.09 8.12 -53.80
CA VAL A 372 16.79 8.60 -55.01
C VAL A 372 16.71 7.58 -56.15
N ARG A 373 16.84 6.27 -55.88
CA ARG A 373 16.68 5.22 -56.90
C ARG A 373 15.24 5.14 -57.44
N ALA A 374 14.24 5.31 -56.59
CA ALA A 374 12.84 5.36 -57.03
C ALA A 374 12.58 6.61 -57.89
N GLU A 375 13.25 7.72 -57.60
CA GLU A 375 13.18 8.94 -58.40
C GLU A 375 13.90 8.77 -59.75
N LEU A 376 15.01 8.05 -59.81
CA LEU A 376 15.69 7.67 -61.06
C LEU A 376 14.88 6.71 -61.93
N GLN A 377 14.27 5.68 -61.35
CA GLN A 377 13.40 4.73 -62.08
C GLN A 377 12.16 5.41 -62.68
N ARG A 378 11.67 6.49 -62.05
CA ARG A 378 10.58 7.30 -62.61
C ARG A 378 11.01 8.15 -63.82
N LEU A 379 12.31 8.37 -64.01
CA LEU A 379 12.87 9.17 -65.09
C LEU A 379 13.34 8.33 -66.29
N GLU A 380 13.44 7.01 -66.15
CA GLU A 380 13.74 6.08 -67.25
C GLU A 380 12.58 6.03 -68.26
N GLY A 381 12.83 6.39 -69.52
CA GLY A 381 11.83 6.45 -70.61
C GLY A 381 11.50 7.86 -71.12
N SER A 382 12.01 8.90 -70.44
CA SER A 382 11.80 10.32 -70.78
C SER A 382 12.31 10.75 -72.16
N SER A 383 13.21 9.98 -72.77
CA SER A 383 13.88 10.32 -74.03
C SER A 383 13.00 10.13 -75.28
N THR A 384 12.11 9.12 -75.29
CA THR A 384 11.21 8.85 -76.42
C THR A 384 10.01 9.79 -76.40
N ARG A 385 9.48 10.11 -75.20
CA ARG A 385 8.38 11.05 -75.01
C ARG A 385 8.72 12.49 -75.45
N LEU A 386 9.98 12.90 -75.29
CA LEU A 386 10.47 14.21 -75.74
C LEU A 386 10.32 14.43 -77.25
N GLN A 387 10.48 13.36 -78.04
CA GLN A 387 10.39 13.42 -79.51
C GLN A 387 8.94 13.43 -80.00
N GLU A 388 8.03 12.78 -79.27
CA GLU A 388 6.58 12.81 -79.52
C GLU A 388 5.98 14.17 -79.17
N LEU A 389 6.36 14.75 -78.03
CA LEU A 389 5.91 16.07 -77.58
C LEU A 389 6.28 17.19 -78.57
N ASP A 390 7.39 17.05 -79.31
CA ASP A 390 7.78 18.00 -80.35
C ASP A 390 6.80 18.04 -81.54
N ASN A 391 6.27 16.87 -81.92
CA ASN A 391 5.27 16.76 -82.99
C ASN A 391 3.87 17.19 -82.53
N GLU A 392 3.52 16.92 -81.27
CA GLU A 392 2.25 17.35 -80.64
C GLU A 392 2.18 18.89 -80.53
N LEU A 393 3.29 19.54 -80.13
CA LEU A 393 3.38 21.00 -80.00
C LEU A 393 3.11 21.71 -81.34
N ALA A 394 3.73 21.23 -82.42
CA ALA A 394 3.59 21.83 -83.76
C ALA A 394 2.18 21.67 -84.37
N LYS A 395 1.38 20.73 -83.85
CA LYS A 395 -0.03 20.55 -84.21
C LYS A 395 -0.93 21.48 -83.40
N ALA A 396 -0.74 21.53 -82.09
CA ALA A 396 -1.51 22.38 -81.17
C ALA A 396 -1.38 23.89 -81.48
N GLU A 397 -0.18 24.36 -81.88
CA GLU A 397 0.04 25.76 -82.26
C GLU A 397 -0.79 26.20 -83.49
N ARG A 398 -1.01 25.29 -84.46
CA ARG A 398 -1.83 25.57 -85.65
C ARG A 398 -3.32 25.63 -85.35
N GLU A 399 -3.80 24.75 -84.47
CA GLU A 399 -5.22 24.71 -84.06
C GLU A 399 -5.60 25.97 -83.25
N LEU A 400 -4.70 26.43 -82.38
CA LEU A 400 -4.88 27.67 -81.62
C LEU A 400 -5.07 28.91 -82.52
N GLN A 401 -4.28 29.02 -83.58
CA GLN A 401 -4.31 30.19 -84.47
C GLN A 401 -5.66 30.31 -85.22
N SER A 402 -6.26 29.18 -85.58
CA SER A 402 -7.59 29.11 -86.20
C SER A 402 -8.71 29.52 -85.24
N ALA A 403 -8.67 29.05 -83.98
CA ALA A 403 -9.70 29.33 -82.97
C ALA A 403 -9.74 30.81 -82.52
N VAL A 404 -8.60 31.51 -82.57
CA VAL A 404 -8.55 32.95 -82.21
C VAL A 404 -9.21 33.84 -83.27
N GLN A 405 -9.20 33.45 -84.55
CA GLN A 405 -9.74 34.26 -85.64
C GLN A 405 -11.27 34.22 -85.76
N SER A 406 -11.96 33.28 -85.10
CA SER A 406 -13.40 33.03 -85.24
C SER A 406 -14.25 33.43 -84.02
N SER A 407 -13.72 34.18 -83.05
CA SER A 407 -14.36 34.44 -81.75
C SER A 407 -15.19 35.74 -81.67
N ASN A 408 -16.40 35.67 -81.08
CA ASN A 408 -17.35 36.79 -80.85
C ASN A 408 -17.47 37.19 -79.34
N VAL A 409 -16.39 37.03 -78.57
CA VAL A 409 -16.37 37.16 -77.09
C VAL A 409 -16.74 38.55 -76.55
N GLU A 410 -16.46 39.63 -77.28
CA GLU A 410 -16.72 41.00 -76.79
C GLU A 410 -18.22 41.35 -76.74
N GLU A 411 -19.03 40.88 -77.69
CA GLU A 411 -20.50 41.06 -77.66
C GLU A 411 -21.16 40.31 -76.49
N LEU A 412 -20.73 39.07 -76.23
CA LEU A 412 -21.28 38.26 -75.14
C LEU A 412 -20.94 38.85 -73.75
N LYS A 413 -19.78 39.50 -73.60
CA LYS A 413 -19.40 40.16 -72.33
C LYS A 413 -20.33 41.31 -71.98
N ALA A 414 -20.80 42.08 -72.97
CA ALA A 414 -21.75 43.17 -72.74
C ALA A 414 -23.09 42.66 -72.20
N GLU A 415 -23.61 41.55 -72.74
CA GLU A 415 -24.86 40.93 -72.27
C GLU A 415 -24.74 40.34 -70.84
N VAL A 416 -23.57 39.83 -70.47
CA VAL A 416 -23.30 39.31 -69.10
C VAL A 416 -23.32 40.44 -68.07
N VAL A 417 -22.87 41.64 -68.42
CA VAL A 417 -22.86 42.79 -67.49
C VAL A 417 -24.28 43.21 -67.11
N GLU A 418 -25.23 43.19 -68.05
CA GLU A 418 -26.64 43.49 -67.78
C GLU A 418 -27.29 42.43 -66.87
N LEU A 419 -27.08 41.13 -67.16
CA LEU A 419 -27.59 40.04 -66.30
C LEU A 419 -26.95 40.04 -64.89
N GLN A 420 -25.73 40.57 -64.76
CA GLN A 420 -25.03 40.66 -63.48
C GLN A 420 -25.59 41.77 -62.60
N ARG A 421 -26.10 42.86 -63.19
CA ARG A 421 -26.84 43.90 -62.46
C ARG A 421 -28.16 43.36 -61.91
N GLU A 422 -28.89 42.58 -62.70
CA GLU A 422 -30.15 41.95 -62.29
C GLU A 422 -29.93 40.91 -61.16
N LYS A 423 -28.88 40.09 -61.25
CA LYS A 423 -28.50 39.16 -60.16
C LYS A 423 -28.15 39.88 -58.86
N ALA A 424 -27.46 41.01 -58.91
CA ALA A 424 -27.04 41.74 -57.72
C ALA A 424 -28.23 42.27 -56.90
N GLU A 425 -29.34 42.64 -57.55
CA GLU A 425 -30.57 43.02 -56.86
C GLU A 425 -31.25 41.80 -56.21
N LEU A 426 -31.34 40.66 -56.90
CA LEU A 426 -31.90 39.42 -56.35
C LEU A 426 -31.07 38.87 -55.17
N ASP A 427 -29.73 38.91 -55.25
CA ASP A 427 -28.82 38.53 -54.17
C ASP A 427 -29.00 39.39 -52.91
N ARG A 428 -29.34 40.68 -53.08
CA ARG A 428 -29.60 41.58 -51.95
C ARG A 428 -30.88 41.18 -51.21
N VAL A 429 -31.93 40.80 -51.93
CA VAL A 429 -33.20 40.33 -51.35
C VAL A 429 -33.01 38.96 -50.69
N GLN A 430 -32.26 38.05 -51.32
CA GLN A 430 -31.93 36.73 -50.75
C GLN A 430 -31.20 36.83 -49.40
N ARG A 431 -30.23 37.74 -49.29
CA ARG A 431 -29.48 37.97 -48.04
C ARG A 431 -30.32 38.53 -46.90
N GLN A 432 -31.33 39.33 -47.22
CA GLN A 432 -32.27 39.84 -46.21
C GLN A 432 -33.13 38.70 -45.66
N LEU A 433 -33.62 37.81 -46.53
CA LEU A 433 -34.37 36.61 -46.14
C LEU A 433 -33.49 35.58 -45.39
N ASP A 434 -32.20 35.47 -45.72
CA ASP A 434 -31.24 34.62 -44.99
C ASP A 434 -31.00 35.10 -43.55
N GLN A 435 -30.85 36.42 -43.35
CA GLN A 435 -30.72 36.98 -42.00
C GLN A 435 -32.00 36.79 -41.16
N GLU A 436 -33.17 36.88 -41.79
CA GLU A 436 -34.47 36.60 -41.16
C GLU A 436 -34.61 35.09 -40.82
N MET A 437 -34.10 34.19 -41.66
CA MET A 437 -34.09 32.75 -41.42
C MET A 437 -33.08 32.33 -40.32
N GLU A 438 -31.90 32.95 -40.28
CA GLU A 438 -30.87 32.65 -39.28
C GLU A 438 -31.30 33.07 -37.86
N THR A 439 -31.98 34.22 -37.75
CA THR A 439 -32.61 34.65 -36.50
C THR A 439 -33.72 33.68 -36.08
N LEU A 440 -34.62 33.27 -36.98
CA LEU A 440 -35.66 32.28 -36.68
C LEU A 440 -35.09 30.89 -36.30
N ASN A 441 -34.00 30.44 -36.92
CA ASN A 441 -33.35 29.16 -36.60
C ASN A 441 -32.65 29.19 -35.23
N THR A 442 -31.93 30.26 -34.90
CA THR A 442 -31.29 30.42 -33.58
C THR A 442 -32.31 30.45 -32.44
N HIS A 443 -33.49 31.05 -32.66
CA HIS A 443 -34.62 30.96 -31.73
C HIS A 443 -35.15 29.52 -31.59
N THR A 444 -35.22 28.77 -32.68
CA THR A 444 -35.66 27.36 -32.68
C THR A 444 -34.68 26.45 -31.93
N THR A 445 -33.37 26.69 -32.07
CA THR A 445 -32.32 25.94 -31.33
C THR A 445 -32.35 26.27 -29.83
N THR A 446 -32.57 27.55 -29.49
CA THR A 446 -32.71 27.98 -28.09
C THR A 446 -33.96 27.37 -27.44
N ARG A 447 -35.05 27.19 -28.21
CA ARG A 447 -36.27 26.51 -27.77
C ARG A 447 -36.07 25.02 -27.50
N THR A 448 -35.34 24.31 -28.36
CA THR A 448 -35.04 22.87 -28.15
C THR A 448 -34.13 22.64 -26.94
N GLN A 449 -33.13 23.51 -26.73
CA GLN A 449 -32.31 23.48 -25.51
C GLN A 449 -33.15 23.75 -24.24
N MET A 450 -34.14 24.65 -24.32
CA MET A 450 -35.08 24.89 -23.22
C MET A 450 -35.97 23.68 -22.95
N GLU A 451 -36.48 22.99 -23.97
CA GLU A 451 -37.30 21.78 -23.81
C GLU A 451 -36.52 20.64 -23.16
N MET A 452 -35.24 20.44 -23.53
CA MET A 452 -34.37 19.46 -22.88
C MET A 452 -34.15 19.77 -21.39
N LEU A 453 -33.88 21.03 -21.04
CA LEU A 453 -33.70 21.45 -19.65
C LEU A 453 -35.01 21.35 -18.85
N LYS A 454 -36.17 21.60 -19.48
CA LYS A 454 -37.50 21.39 -18.87
C LYS A 454 -37.76 19.91 -18.60
N LYS A 455 -37.35 19.00 -19.49
CA LYS A 455 -37.45 17.56 -19.27
C LYS A 455 -36.57 17.08 -18.11
N ASP A 456 -35.33 17.54 -18.05
CA ASP A 456 -34.41 17.22 -16.93
C ASP A 456 -34.96 17.74 -15.59
N LYS A 457 -35.54 18.95 -15.58
CA LYS A 457 -36.27 19.48 -14.41
C LYS A 457 -37.40 18.54 -13.97
N THR A 458 -38.25 18.09 -14.90
CA THR A 458 -39.37 17.18 -14.55
C THR A 458 -38.91 15.84 -14.02
N GLU A 459 -37.84 15.25 -14.57
CA GLU A 459 -37.29 13.98 -14.10
C GLU A 459 -36.74 14.09 -12.67
N LYS A 460 -36.06 15.19 -12.35
CA LYS A 460 -35.52 15.46 -11.00
C LYS A 460 -36.62 15.77 -9.99
N GLU A 461 -37.67 16.51 -10.39
CA GLU A 461 -38.87 16.74 -9.58
C GLU A 461 -39.60 15.43 -9.24
N ASP A 462 -39.65 14.49 -10.18
CA ASP A 462 -40.24 13.16 -9.96
C ASP A 462 -39.43 12.31 -8.97
N GLN A 463 -38.10 12.38 -9.02
CA GLN A 463 -37.26 11.67 -8.04
C GLN A 463 -37.44 12.24 -6.62
N VAL A 464 -37.53 13.56 -6.48
CA VAL A 464 -37.84 14.21 -5.20
C VAL A 464 -39.22 13.80 -4.70
N ARG A 465 -40.24 13.75 -5.58
CA ARG A 465 -41.59 13.28 -5.22
C ARG A 465 -41.59 11.83 -4.74
N LYS A 466 -40.87 10.93 -5.42
CA LYS A 466 -40.78 9.51 -5.03
C LYS A 466 -40.15 9.32 -3.65
N ILE A 467 -39.08 10.08 -3.35
CA ILE A 467 -38.45 10.03 -2.02
C ILE A 467 -39.39 10.56 -0.95
N LYS A 468 -40.08 11.69 -1.21
CA LYS A 468 -41.08 12.22 -0.29
C LYS A 468 -42.22 11.24 -0.05
N SER A 469 -42.79 10.62 -1.07
CA SER A 469 -43.88 9.67 -0.90
C SER A 469 -43.44 8.43 -0.12
N ARG A 470 -42.21 7.95 -0.33
CA ARG A 470 -41.68 6.73 0.30
C ARG A 470 -41.51 6.87 1.81
N HIS A 471 -41.05 8.02 2.28
CA HIS A 471 -40.70 8.22 3.69
C HIS A 471 -41.61 9.21 4.42
N SER A 472 -42.67 9.71 3.78
CA SER A 472 -43.54 10.73 4.40
C SER A 472 -44.24 10.22 5.65
N GLU A 473 -44.80 9.01 5.63
CA GLU A 473 -45.50 8.45 6.79
C GLU A 473 -44.53 8.24 7.96
N ASP A 474 -43.36 7.64 7.69
CA ASP A 474 -42.34 7.36 8.72
C ASP A 474 -41.80 8.64 9.36
N LEU A 475 -41.40 9.63 8.55
CA LEU A 475 -40.77 10.86 9.07
C LEU A 475 -41.77 11.82 9.70
N VAL A 476 -43.00 11.90 9.17
CA VAL A 476 -44.06 12.73 9.76
C VAL A 476 -44.56 12.09 11.05
N SER A 477 -44.59 10.75 11.17
CA SER A 477 -44.86 10.06 12.42
C SER A 477 -43.80 10.39 13.49
N LEU A 478 -42.52 10.42 13.11
CA LEU A 478 -41.41 10.64 14.04
C LEU A 478 -41.19 12.13 14.42
N LEU A 479 -41.27 13.07 13.47
CA LEU A 479 -40.95 14.49 13.67
C LEU A 479 -42.15 15.45 13.51
N GLY A 480 -43.34 14.95 13.16
CA GLY A 480 -44.54 15.76 12.91
C GLY A 480 -44.57 16.53 11.59
N HIS A 481 -43.45 16.56 10.87
CA HIS A 481 -43.28 17.19 9.56
C HIS A 481 -42.15 16.48 8.80
N PHE A 482 -42.02 16.73 7.50
CA PHE A 482 -40.92 16.19 6.71
C PHE A 482 -39.65 17.04 6.94
N PRO A 483 -38.63 16.53 7.65
CA PRO A 483 -37.47 17.34 8.04
C PRO A 483 -36.50 17.54 6.87
N ASN A 484 -35.70 18.60 6.95
CA ASN A 484 -34.50 18.72 6.15
C ASN A 484 -33.36 17.83 6.71
N LYS A 485 -32.27 17.66 5.94
CA LYS A 485 -31.16 16.78 6.32
C LYS A 485 -30.61 17.08 7.72
N ARG A 486 -30.42 18.36 8.05
CA ARG A 486 -29.86 18.79 9.34
C ARG A 486 -30.82 18.52 10.49
N GLU A 487 -32.10 18.83 10.31
CA GLU A 487 -33.14 18.58 11.31
C GLU A 487 -33.24 17.09 11.65
N LEU A 488 -33.12 16.20 10.67
CA LEU A 488 -33.11 14.76 10.92
C LEU A 488 -31.82 14.30 11.63
N GLU A 489 -30.65 14.81 11.21
CA GLU A 489 -29.37 14.49 11.86
C GLU A 489 -29.35 14.93 13.33
N ASP A 490 -29.84 16.13 13.62
CA ASP A 490 -29.95 16.68 14.98
C ASP A 490 -30.95 15.88 15.83
N TRP A 491 -32.07 15.45 15.25
CA TRP A 491 -33.05 14.62 15.93
C TRP A 491 -32.51 13.23 16.25
N ILE A 492 -31.82 12.58 15.29
CA ILE A 492 -31.15 11.29 15.50
C ILE A 492 -30.13 11.44 16.63
N TYR A 493 -29.34 12.52 16.63
CA TYR A 493 -28.36 12.78 17.69
C TYR A 493 -29.01 12.95 19.08
N ALA A 494 -30.11 13.71 19.15
CA ALA A 494 -30.86 13.88 20.39
C ALA A 494 -31.42 12.54 20.90
N LYS A 495 -31.96 11.70 20.03
CA LYS A 495 -32.46 10.36 20.36
C LYS A 495 -31.35 9.40 20.76
N SER A 496 -30.19 9.41 20.09
CA SER A 496 -29.02 8.63 20.52
C SER A 496 -28.57 9.00 21.95
N LYS A 497 -28.62 10.30 22.29
CA LYS A 497 -28.30 10.78 23.64
C LYS A 497 -29.32 10.30 24.67
N GLU A 498 -30.61 10.31 24.31
CA GLU A 498 -31.69 9.80 25.14
C GLU A 498 -31.55 8.29 25.40
N ILE A 499 -31.27 7.50 24.35
CA ILE A 499 -30.96 6.05 24.40
C ILE A 499 -29.80 5.75 25.34
N ASN A 500 -28.73 6.54 25.29
CA ASN A 500 -27.60 6.36 26.19
C ASN A 500 -27.98 6.68 27.65
N SER A 501 -28.79 7.71 27.88
CA SER A 501 -29.29 8.04 29.22
C SER A 501 -30.22 6.97 29.81
N THR A 502 -31.06 6.31 28.99
CA THR A 502 -31.87 5.17 29.42
C THR A 502 -31.02 3.94 29.67
N ARG A 503 -29.98 3.67 28.87
CA ARG A 503 -29.00 2.62 29.16
C ARG A 503 -28.29 2.81 30.50
N ASP A 504 -27.88 4.04 30.82
CA ASP A 504 -27.22 4.33 32.10
C ASP A 504 -28.18 4.12 33.29
N ARG A 505 -29.45 4.52 33.15
CA ARG A 505 -30.50 4.27 34.15
C ARG A 505 -30.76 2.77 34.31
N LEU A 506 -30.88 2.03 33.21
CA LEU A 506 -31.05 0.57 33.21
C LEU A 506 -29.87 -0.13 33.92
N ALA A 507 -28.64 0.28 33.63
CA ALA A 507 -27.45 -0.25 34.27
C ALA A 507 -27.46 0.00 35.78
N LYS A 508 -27.92 1.18 36.21
CA LYS A 508 -28.09 1.51 37.63
C LYS A 508 -29.16 0.61 38.30
N HIS A 509 -30.34 0.49 37.71
CA HIS A 509 -31.41 -0.37 38.26
C HIS A 509 -30.99 -1.85 38.33
N ASN A 510 -30.29 -2.36 37.31
CA ASN A 510 -29.74 -3.72 37.32
C ASN A 510 -28.69 -3.93 38.43
N LYS A 511 -27.83 -2.93 38.68
CA LYS A 511 -26.86 -2.98 39.78
C LYS A 511 -27.55 -2.99 41.14
N ASP A 512 -28.56 -2.15 41.32
CA ASP A 512 -29.33 -2.06 42.58
C ASP A 512 -30.13 -3.35 42.82
N LEU A 513 -30.70 -3.93 41.76
CA LEU A 513 -31.40 -5.22 41.77
C LEU A 513 -30.46 -6.35 42.19
N ALA A 514 -29.26 -6.45 41.58
CA ALA A 514 -28.26 -7.45 41.95
C ALA A 514 -27.82 -7.32 43.42
N SER A 515 -27.65 -6.09 43.93
CA SER A 515 -27.32 -5.86 45.34
C SER A 515 -28.44 -6.30 46.28
N SER A 516 -29.70 -6.05 45.91
CA SER A 516 -30.88 -6.43 46.69
C SER A 516 -31.08 -7.94 46.69
N GLU A 517 -30.84 -8.62 45.56
CA GLU A 517 -30.86 -10.09 45.47
C GLU A 517 -29.75 -10.74 46.31
N GLN A 518 -28.56 -10.13 46.37
CA GLN A 518 -27.49 -10.58 47.25
C GLN A 518 -27.85 -10.38 48.74
N ASN A 519 -28.45 -9.24 49.11
CA ASN A 519 -28.96 -8.99 50.46
C ASN A 519 -30.05 -10.01 50.86
N LYS A 520 -30.96 -10.36 49.93
CA LYS A 520 -31.96 -11.41 50.15
C LYS A 520 -31.29 -12.77 50.45
N SER A 521 -30.26 -13.13 49.70
CA SER A 521 -29.52 -14.38 49.92
C SER A 521 -28.88 -14.41 51.30
N HIS A 522 -28.25 -13.32 51.73
CA HIS A 522 -27.64 -13.20 53.06
C HIS A 522 -28.68 -13.34 54.18
N ILE A 523 -29.78 -12.56 54.12
CA ILE A 523 -30.84 -12.61 55.13
C ILE A 523 -31.50 -14.00 55.17
N ALA A 524 -31.71 -14.65 54.02
CA ALA A 524 -32.26 -16.00 53.95
C ALA A 524 -31.34 -17.06 54.55
N ALA A 525 -30.02 -16.94 54.34
CA ALA A 525 -29.04 -17.82 54.96
C ALA A 525 -28.97 -17.63 56.49
N GLU A 526 -29.03 -16.38 56.94
CA GLU A 526 -29.06 -16.03 58.37
C GLU A 526 -30.34 -16.54 59.06
N LEU A 527 -31.49 -16.40 58.40
CA LEU A 527 -32.77 -16.95 58.84
C LEU A 527 -32.68 -18.47 59.00
N ARG A 528 -32.19 -19.20 57.98
CA ARG A 528 -32.03 -20.67 58.04
C ARG A 528 -31.12 -21.11 59.19
N LYS A 529 -30.02 -20.38 59.42
CA LYS A 529 -29.08 -20.68 60.51
C LYS A 529 -29.76 -20.52 61.88
N LYS A 530 -30.53 -19.45 62.06
CA LYS A 530 -31.28 -19.18 63.31
C LYS A 530 -32.44 -20.16 63.50
N GLU A 531 -33.12 -20.57 62.43
CA GLU A 531 -34.16 -21.61 62.46
C GLU A 531 -33.58 -22.95 62.88
N GLN A 532 -32.46 -23.38 62.29
CA GLN A 532 -31.77 -24.62 62.70
C GLN A 532 -31.30 -24.59 64.16
N GLN A 533 -30.82 -23.43 64.62
CA GLN A 533 -30.36 -23.26 65.99
C GLN A 533 -31.53 -23.30 66.98
N LEU A 534 -32.67 -22.70 66.62
CA LEU A 534 -33.92 -22.82 67.37
C LEU A 534 -34.37 -24.29 67.47
N THR A 535 -34.37 -25.04 66.36
CA THR A 535 -34.75 -26.47 66.38
C THR A 535 -33.81 -27.29 67.27
N SER A 536 -32.50 -27.04 67.20
CA SER A 536 -31.52 -27.74 68.06
C SER A 536 -31.71 -27.41 69.54
N ASP A 537 -31.99 -26.16 69.88
CA ASP A 537 -32.21 -25.73 71.26
C ASP A 537 -33.56 -26.23 71.80
N GLU A 538 -34.61 -26.29 70.96
CA GLU A 538 -35.90 -26.92 71.27
C GLU A 538 -35.76 -28.44 71.50
N GLU A 539 -34.98 -29.15 70.68
CA GLU A 539 -34.70 -30.58 70.86
C GLU A 539 -33.95 -30.87 72.17
N LYS A 540 -32.92 -30.07 72.48
CA LYS A 540 -32.18 -30.17 73.75
C LYS A 540 -33.09 -29.90 74.95
N PHE A 541 -33.95 -28.89 74.83
CA PHE A 541 -34.90 -28.52 75.87
C PHE A 541 -35.96 -29.61 76.09
N PHE A 542 -36.52 -30.16 75.02
CA PHE A 542 -37.53 -31.23 75.06
C PHE A 542 -36.99 -32.53 75.65
N LYS A 543 -35.75 -32.91 75.31
CA LYS A 543 -35.11 -34.15 75.80
C LYS A 543 -34.99 -34.21 77.33
N VAL A 544 -34.82 -33.07 77.99
CA VAL A 544 -34.62 -32.99 79.46
C VAL A 544 -35.93 -32.75 80.21
N CYS A 545 -36.81 -31.88 79.68
CA CYS A 545 -38.03 -31.48 80.38
C CYS A 545 -39.26 -32.32 80.03
N GLY A 546 -39.35 -32.86 78.82
CA GLY A 546 -40.53 -33.61 78.34
C GLY A 546 -41.82 -32.80 78.20
N SER A 547 -41.80 -31.53 78.61
CA SER A 547 -42.90 -30.55 78.50
C SER A 547 -42.35 -29.16 78.09
N GLN A 548 -43.23 -28.21 77.78
CA GLN A 548 -42.87 -26.85 77.35
C GLN A 548 -42.74 -25.84 78.51
N ASP A 549 -43.18 -26.19 79.73
CA ASP A 549 -43.24 -25.28 80.87
C ASP A 549 -42.19 -25.63 81.94
N LEU A 550 -41.01 -25.02 81.80
CA LEU A 550 -39.87 -25.21 82.71
C LEU A 550 -40.20 -24.84 84.15
N GLU A 551 -40.99 -23.79 84.36
CA GLU A 551 -41.27 -23.27 85.70
C GLU A 551 -42.30 -24.13 86.41
N GLN A 552 -43.30 -24.63 85.70
CA GLN A 552 -44.24 -25.60 86.26
C GLN A 552 -43.55 -26.92 86.64
N ASP A 553 -42.66 -27.43 85.78
CA ASP A 553 -41.94 -28.68 86.06
C ASP A 553 -40.86 -28.52 87.14
N LEU A 554 -40.17 -27.37 87.19
CA LEU A 554 -39.28 -27.03 88.31
C LEU A 554 -40.06 -26.93 89.62
N ASN A 555 -41.24 -26.31 89.62
CA ASN A 555 -42.10 -26.20 90.81
C ASN A 555 -42.59 -27.58 91.28
N LYS A 556 -43.08 -28.43 90.36
CA LYS A 556 -43.47 -29.82 90.69
C LYS A 556 -42.30 -30.62 91.24
N LEU A 557 -41.10 -30.48 90.63
CA LEU A 557 -39.90 -31.14 91.10
C LEU A 557 -39.44 -30.62 92.48
N GLN A 558 -39.65 -29.33 92.75
CA GLN A 558 -39.36 -28.70 94.02
C GLN A 558 -40.36 -29.13 95.11
N GLU A 559 -41.64 -29.24 94.81
CA GLU A 559 -42.66 -29.84 95.69
C GLU A 559 -42.37 -31.32 95.98
N ASP A 560 -41.96 -32.09 94.98
CA ASP A 560 -41.52 -33.49 95.13
C ASP A 560 -40.28 -33.57 96.04
N LEU A 561 -39.28 -32.70 95.81
CA LEU A 561 -38.09 -32.61 96.66
C LEU A 561 -38.44 -32.24 98.09
N GLU A 562 -39.38 -31.32 98.30
CA GLU A 562 -39.89 -31.00 99.64
C GLU A 562 -40.63 -32.18 100.28
N LYS A 563 -41.46 -32.91 99.53
CA LYS A 563 -42.16 -34.11 100.03
C LYS A 563 -41.17 -35.21 100.43
N ILE A 564 -40.19 -35.51 99.58
CA ILE A 564 -39.15 -36.52 99.84
C ILE A 564 -38.26 -36.08 101.00
N SER A 565 -37.91 -34.78 101.08
CA SER A 565 -37.14 -34.22 102.18
C SER A 565 -37.90 -34.29 103.51
N LYS A 566 -39.20 -33.94 103.52
CA LYS A 566 -40.09 -34.10 104.68
C LYS A 566 -40.23 -35.56 105.10
N GLN A 567 -40.37 -36.49 104.14
CA GLN A 567 -40.40 -37.93 104.41
C GLN A 567 -39.08 -38.42 105.01
N ARG A 568 -37.93 -38.01 104.47
CA ARG A 568 -36.60 -38.32 105.05
C ARG A 568 -36.48 -37.77 106.48
N ALA A 569 -36.89 -36.51 106.70
CA ALA A 569 -36.86 -35.89 108.02
C ALA A 569 -37.80 -36.61 109.01
N MET A 570 -38.98 -37.04 108.57
CA MET A 570 -39.92 -37.83 109.37
C MET A 570 -39.38 -39.21 109.71
N LEU A 571 -38.73 -39.90 108.75
CA LEU A 571 -38.10 -41.21 108.99
C LEU A 571 -36.90 -41.09 109.94
N ALA A 572 -36.07 -40.06 109.78
CA ALA A 572 -34.96 -39.76 110.68
C ALA A 572 -35.46 -39.39 112.10
N GLY A 573 -36.49 -38.55 112.20
CA GLY A 573 -37.13 -38.18 113.47
C GLY A 573 -37.82 -39.36 114.15
N ALA A 574 -38.54 -40.21 113.40
CA ALA A 574 -39.13 -41.43 113.92
C ALA A 574 -38.05 -42.39 114.46
N THR A 575 -36.91 -42.50 113.78
CA THR A 575 -35.77 -43.31 114.25
C THR A 575 -35.29 -42.79 115.61
N ALA A 576 -35.05 -41.48 115.73
CA ALA A 576 -34.60 -40.86 116.97
C ALA A 576 -35.60 -41.06 118.13
N VAL A 577 -36.89 -40.84 117.87
CA VAL A 577 -37.96 -40.97 118.89
C VAL A 577 -38.17 -42.41 119.33
N TYR A 578 -38.27 -43.37 118.40
CA TYR A 578 -38.44 -44.78 118.75
C TYR A 578 -37.20 -45.33 119.48
N THR A 579 -35.99 -44.96 119.07
CA THR A 579 -34.76 -45.33 119.79
C THR A 579 -34.75 -44.76 121.22
N GLN A 580 -35.20 -43.51 121.40
CA GLN A 580 -35.26 -42.89 122.72
C GLN A 580 -36.35 -43.52 123.61
N PHE A 581 -37.53 -43.82 123.07
CA PHE A 581 -38.58 -44.53 123.81
C PHE A 581 -38.16 -45.95 124.19
N ILE A 582 -37.46 -46.67 123.32
CA ILE A 582 -36.87 -47.97 123.67
C ILE A 582 -35.85 -47.81 124.81
N SER A 583 -34.96 -46.80 124.77
CA SER A 583 -34.01 -46.58 125.86
C SER A 583 -34.69 -46.28 127.20
N GLN A 584 -35.71 -45.41 127.24
CA GLN A 584 -36.47 -45.12 128.47
C GLN A 584 -37.20 -46.35 129.02
N LEU A 585 -37.79 -47.17 128.15
CA LEU A 585 -38.48 -48.41 128.53
C LEU A 585 -37.52 -49.53 128.97
N THR A 586 -36.23 -49.44 128.65
CA THR A 586 -35.23 -50.49 128.97
C THR A 586 -34.32 -50.09 130.15
N GLU A 587 -34.11 -48.80 130.39
CA GLU A 587 -33.15 -48.29 131.41
C GLU A 587 -33.80 -47.83 132.72
N GLU A 588 -35.09 -47.49 132.73
CA GLU A 588 -35.79 -47.03 133.95
C GLU A 588 -36.27 -48.19 134.84
N ARG A 589 -36.09 -48.05 136.17
CA ARG A 589 -36.46 -49.09 137.16
C ARG A 589 -37.96 -49.33 137.29
N GLU A 590 -38.79 -48.38 136.89
CA GLU A 590 -40.25 -48.49 136.80
C GLU A 590 -40.68 -48.08 135.38
N PRO A 591 -40.67 -49.00 134.40
CA PRO A 591 -40.99 -48.65 133.03
C PRO A 591 -42.47 -48.27 132.93
N CYS A 592 -42.72 -47.03 132.54
CA CYS A 592 -44.05 -46.51 132.23
C CYS A 592 -44.10 -46.09 130.76
N CYS A 593 -45.29 -45.98 130.18
CA CYS A 593 -45.42 -45.56 128.79
C CYS A 593 -44.83 -44.15 128.60
N PRO A 594 -43.84 -43.93 127.71
CA PRO A 594 -43.19 -42.62 127.55
C PRO A 594 -44.10 -41.53 126.95
N VAL A 595 -45.32 -41.88 126.53
CA VAL A 595 -46.31 -40.94 125.98
C VAL A 595 -47.39 -40.59 127.00
N CYS A 596 -47.90 -41.56 127.77
CA CYS A 596 -49.03 -41.34 128.69
C CYS A 596 -48.72 -41.67 130.16
N GLN A 597 -47.49 -42.04 130.49
CA GLN A 597 -46.96 -42.33 131.83
C GLN A 597 -47.71 -43.43 132.60
N ARG A 598 -48.50 -44.25 131.89
CA ARG A 598 -49.21 -45.39 132.48
C ARG A 598 -48.23 -46.54 132.71
N THR A 599 -48.22 -47.10 133.92
CA THR A 599 -47.40 -48.27 134.28
C THR A 599 -47.92 -49.53 133.59
N PHE A 600 -47.02 -50.39 133.12
CA PHE A 600 -47.40 -51.64 132.46
C PHE A 600 -47.92 -52.67 133.49
N PRO A 601 -49.03 -53.36 133.24
CA PRO A 601 -49.59 -54.35 134.18
C PRO A 601 -48.71 -55.59 134.36
N SER A 602 -47.92 -55.95 133.34
CA SER A 602 -47.00 -57.10 133.37
C SER A 602 -45.72 -56.85 132.57
N GLU A 603 -44.64 -57.57 132.91
CA GLU A 603 -43.36 -57.53 132.17
C GLU A 603 -43.48 -58.11 130.75
N SER A 604 -44.46 -58.99 130.53
CA SER A 604 -44.84 -59.50 129.20
C SER A 604 -45.35 -58.38 128.29
N ASP A 605 -46.22 -57.51 128.80
CA ASP A 605 -46.79 -56.39 128.04
C ASP A 605 -45.70 -55.36 127.67
N LEU A 606 -44.71 -55.17 128.56
CA LEU A 606 -43.56 -54.31 128.30
C LEU A 606 -42.69 -54.84 127.14
N GLN A 607 -42.35 -56.14 127.16
CA GLN A 607 -41.56 -56.75 126.08
C GLN A 607 -42.30 -56.79 124.74
N GLU A 608 -43.62 -56.98 124.74
CA GLU A 608 -44.43 -56.95 123.52
C GLU A 608 -44.40 -55.56 122.87
N VAL A 609 -44.48 -54.49 123.67
CA VAL A 609 -44.36 -53.09 123.21
C VAL A 609 -42.94 -52.78 122.70
N ILE A 610 -41.90 -53.23 123.40
CA ILE A 610 -40.50 -53.06 122.94
C ILE A 610 -40.27 -53.82 121.63
N SER A 611 -40.77 -55.04 121.50
CA SER A 611 -40.67 -55.85 120.28
C SER A 611 -41.43 -55.20 119.11
N ASP A 612 -42.63 -54.68 119.34
CA ASP A 612 -43.39 -53.93 118.32
C ASP A 612 -42.63 -52.67 117.88
N MET A 613 -42.05 -51.89 118.81
CA MET A 613 -41.22 -50.73 118.49
C MET A 613 -39.94 -51.09 117.73
N GLN A 614 -39.25 -52.18 118.10
CA GLN A 614 -38.06 -52.67 117.39
C GLN A 614 -38.39 -53.20 115.99
N SER A 615 -39.55 -53.86 115.82
CA SER A 615 -40.02 -54.32 114.51
C SER A 615 -40.30 -53.15 113.55
N LYS A 616 -40.85 -52.04 114.09
CA LYS A 616 -41.09 -50.80 113.34
C LYS A 616 -39.79 -50.09 112.95
N LEU A 617 -38.71 -50.22 113.74
CA LEU A 617 -37.38 -49.67 113.45
C LEU A 617 -36.60 -50.47 112.38
N ARG A 618 -36.84 -51.78 112.22
CA ARG A 618 -36.06 -52.66 111.34
C ARG A 618 -36.10 -52.26 109.85
N LEU A 619 -37.22 -51.71 109.39
CA LEU A 619 -37.44 -51.32 107.99
C LEU A 619 -37.10 -49.85 107.70
N VAL A 620 -36.75 -49.06 108.72
CA VAL A 620 -36.50 -47.62 108.56
C VAL A 620 -35.18 -47.32 107.85
N PRO A 621 -34.02 -47.97 108.17
CA PRO A 621 -32.75 -47.68 107.52
C PRO A 621 -32.77 -47.89 106.00
N ASP A 622 -33.39 -48.98 105.52
CA ASP A 622 -33.52 -49.27 104.09
C ASP A 622 -34.41 -48.25 103.38
N LYS A 623 -35.53 -47.85 104.03
CA LYS A 623 -36.38 -46.77 103.50
C LYS A 623 -35.64 -45.44 103.47
N LEU A 624 -34.84 -45.12 104.49
CA LEU A 624 -34.05 -43.89 104.58
C LEU A 624 -33.00 -43.82 103.46
N LYS A 625 -32.28 -44.93 103.23
CA LYS A 625 -31.30 -45.06 102.14
C LYS A 625 -31.94 -44.92 100.76
N ASN A 626 -33.10 -45.54 100.54
CA ASN A 626 -33.85 -45.40 99.28
C ASN A 626 -34.33 -43.96 99.07
N THR A 627 -34.90 -43.31 100.10
CA THR A 627 -35.29 -41.90 100.01
C THR A 627 -34.10 -40.94 99.79
N GLU A 628 -32.91 -41.24 100.32
CA GLU A 628 -31.70 -40.45 100.06
C GLU A 628 -31.17 -40.61 98.64
N GLN A 629 -31.24 -41.82 98.07
CA GLN A 629 -30.90 -42.05 96.66
C GLN A 629 -31.88 -41.36 95.72
N ASP A 630 -33.19 -41.42 96.01
CA ASP A 630 -34.21 -40.71 95.25
C ASP A 630 -34.07 -39.19 95.36
N LEU A 631 -33.72 -38.67 96.55
CA LEU A 631 -33.42 -37.25 96.76
C LEU A 631 -32.25 -36.80 95.87
N LYS A 632 -31.12 -37.52 95.90
CA LYS A 632 -29.95 -37.20 95.05
C LYS A 632 -30.26 -37.28 93.56
N ARG A 633 -31.10 -38.23 93.14
CA ARG A 633 -31.51 -38.37 91.74
C ARG A 633 -32.38 -37.20 91.29
N LYS A 634 -33.33 -36.76 92.13
CA LYS A 634 -34.22 -35.62 91.85
C LYS A 634 -33.47 -34.28 91.92
N GLU A 635 -32.48 -34.14 92.81
CA GLU A 635 -31.60 -32.95 92.89
C GLU A 635 -30.74 -32.78 91.63
N ARG A 636 -30.13 -33.85 91.12
CA ARG A 636 -29.39 -33.80 89.84
C ARG A 636 -30.29 -33.38 88.68
N LYS A 637 -31.51 -33.92 88.62
CA LYS A 637 -32.50 -33.55 87.60
C LYS A 637 -32.91 -32.07 87.71
N ARG A 638 -33.02 -31.52 88.93
CA ARG A 638 -33.26 -30.09 89.14
C ARG A 638 -32.12 -29.24 88.61
N ASP A 639 -30.88 -29.61 88.91
CA ASP A 639 -29.70 -28.84 88.49
C ASP A 639 -29.55 -28.85 86.96
N GLU A 640 -29.84 -29.99 86.31
CA GLU A 640 -29.93 -30.11 84.85
C GLU A 640 -31.04 -29.20 84.27
N MET A 641 -32.23 -29.16 84.87
CA MET A 641 -33.33 -28.28 84.43
C MET A 641 -33.03 -26.78 84.64
N VAL A 642 -32.37 -26.41 85.74
CA VAL A 642 -31.95 -25.01 85.99
C VAL A 642 -30.94 -24.56 84.95
N SER A 643 -30.03 -25.44 84.51
CA SER A 643 -29.04 -25.13 83.47
C SER A 643 -29.66 -24.80 82.10
N LEU A 644 -30.94 -25.14 81.89
CA LEU A 644 -31.68 -24.87 80.65
C LEU A 644 -32.42 -23.52 80.64
N ARG A 645 -32.43 -22.75 81.74
CA ARG A 645 -33.03 -21.40 81.77
C ARG A 645 -32.47 -20.46 80.68
N PRO A 646 -31.15 -20.37 80.44
CA PRO A 646 -30.58 -19.53 79.37
C PRO A 646 -31.01 -20.02 77.97
N VAL A 647 -31.12 -21.34 77.79
CA VAL A 647 -31.56 -21.95 76.53
C VAL A 647 -33.03 -21.59 76.26
N ARG A 648 -33.90 -21.63 77.28
CA ARG A 648 -35.30 -21.19 77.16
C ARG A 648 -35.42 -19.71 76.82
N GLN A 649 -34.63 -18.85 77.44
CA GLN A 649 -34.58 -17.42 77.10
C GLN A 649 -34.15 -17.21 75.64
N SER A 650 -33.15 -17.96 75.16
CA SER A 650 -32.72 -17.91 73.76
C SER A 650 -33.80 -18.39 72.79
N ILE A 651 -34.54 -19.45 73.12
CA ILE A 651 -35.67 -19.94 72.33
C ILE A 651 -36.75 -18.86 72.22
N VAL A 652 -37.13 -18.23 73.34
CA VAL A 652 -38.11 -17.13 73.36
C VAL A 652 -37.61 -15.94 72.54
N GLN A 653 -36.35 -15.55 72.70
CA GLN A 653 -35.75 -14.45 71.93
C GLN A 653 -35.72 -14.72 70.41
N PHE A 654 -35.43 -15.96 70.00
CA PHE A 654 -35.51 -16.36 68.59
C PHE A 654 -36.95 -16.38 68.06
N GLN A 655 -37.90 -16.92 68.83
CA GLN A 655 -39.31 -17.06 68.42
C GLN A 655 -40.05 -15.72 68.37
N GLU A 656 -39.88 -14.86 69.39
CA GLU A 656 -40.68 -13.65 69.56
C GLU A 656 -40.06 -12.41 68.91
N LYS A 657 -38.74 -12.40 68.63
CA LYS A 657 -38.05 -11.20 68.15
C LYS A 657 -37.19 -11.43 66.91
N GLU A 658 -36.14 -12.25 67.00
CA GLU A 658 -35.13 -12.32 65.93
C GLU A 658 -35.66 -12.93 64.61
N LEU A 659 -36.42 -14.04 64.67
CA LEU A 659 -37.00 -14.64 63.46
C LEU A 659 -38.11 -13.78 62.82
N PRO A 660 -39.06 -13.19 63.58
CA PRO A 660 -40.01 -12.23 63.04
C PRO A 660 -39.34 -11.02 62.36
N ASP A 661 -38.31 -10.43 62.99
CA ASP A 661 -37.59 -9.28 62.43
C ASP A 661 -36.87 -9.63 61.12
N LEU A 662 -36.19 -10.79 61.08
CA LEU A 662 -35.53 -11.27 59.86
C LEU A 662 -36.53 -11.60 58.76
N ARG A 663 -37.70 -12.17 59.09
CA ARG A 663 -38.79 -12.41 58.12
C ARG A 663 -39.37 -11.11 57.56
N ASN A 664 -39.57 -10.10 58.40
CA ASN A 664 -40.04 -8.77 57.98
C ASN A 664 -39.00 -8.06 57.08
N ARG A 665 -37.71 -8.14 57.42
CA ARG A 665 -36.64 -7.60 56.57
C ARG A 665 -36.56 -8.32 55.23
N LEU A 666 -36.67 -9.65 55.21
CA LEU A 666 -36.72 -10.44 53.99
C LEU A 666 -37.92 -10.05 53.11
N GLN A 667 -39.09 -9.82 53.70
CA GLN A 667 -40.28 -9.39 52.99
C GLN A 667 -40.12 -7.98 52.39
N THR A 668 -39.46 -7.08 53.11
CA THR A 668 -39.15 -5.72 52.63
C THR A 668 -38.20 -5.76 51.43
N VAL A 669 -37.11 -6.52 51.52
CA VAL A 669 -36.16 -6.69 50.42
C VAL A 669 -36.81 -7.37 49.21
N ASN A 670 -37.72 -8.34 49.42
CA ASN A 670 -38.49 -8.95 48.33
C ASN A 670 -39.37 -7.94 47.58
N ARG A 671 -40.05 -7.02 48.30
CA ARG A 671 -40.86 -5.96 47.67
C ARG A 671 -39.99 -4.99 46.86
N GLU A 672 -38.80 -4.68 47.36
CA GLU A 672 -37.85 -3.82 46.65
C GLU A 672 -37.29 -4.48 45.39
N ILE A 673 -36.99 -5.78 45.44
CA ILE A 673 -36.61 -6.58 44.26
C ILE A 673 -37.73 -6.55 43.21
N GLU A 674 -38.99 -6.75 43.60
CA GLU A 674 -40.10 -6.68 42.64
C GLU A 674 -40.31 -5.29 42.04
N ARG A 675 -40.13 -4.22 42.83
CA ARG A 675 -40.15 -2.85 42.30
C ARG A 675 -39.04 -2.66 41.27
N LEU A 676 -37.81 -3.02 41.62
CA LEU A 676 -36.66 -2.87 40.74
C LEU A 676 -36.78 -3.71 39.46
N LYS A 677 -37.40 -4.90 39.52
CA LYS A 677 -37.72 -5.70 38.32
C LYS A 677 -38.69 -4.99 37.40
N ARG A 678 -39.75 -4.38 37.93
CA ARG A 678 -40.67 -3.56 37.13
C ARG A 678 -39.97 -2.34 36.52
N ASP A 679 -39.16 -1.64 37.30
CA ASP A 679 -38.41 -0.47 36.80
C ASP A 679 -37.44 -0.88 35.67
N VAL A 680 -36.81 -2.06 35.76
CA VAL A 680 -35.97 -2.62 34.68
C VAL A 680 -36.81 -2.91 33.44
N GLU A 681 -37.93 -3.62 33.56
CA GLU A 681 -38.84 -3.91 32.42
C GLU A 681 -39.37 -2.63 31.75
N GLU A 682 -39.72 -1.59 32.53
CA GLU A 682 -40.15 -0.29 32.00
C GLU A 682 -39.02 0.43 31.24
N GLN A 683 -37.77 0.38 31.76
CA GLN A 683 -36.63 0.98 31.06
C GLN A 683 -36.21 0.18 29.83
N GLU A 684 -36.33 -1.15 29.83
CA GLU A 684 -36.05 -2.01 28.66
C GLU A 684 -37.07 -1.77 27.53
N THR A 685 -38.35 -1.67 27.88
CA THR A 685 -39.41 -1.36 26.90
C THR A 685 -39.23 0.03 26.30
N LEU A 686 -38.93 1.05 27.12
CA LEU A 686 -38.61 2.40 26.65
C LEU A 686 -37.33 2.43 25.79
N LEU A 687 -36.31 1.65 26.13
CA LEU A 687 -35.10 1.54 25.31
C LEU A 687 -35.41 0.91 23.95
N GLY A 688 -36.26 -0.12 23.92
CA GLY A 688 -36.69 -0.78 22.69
C GLY A 688 -37.46 0.16 21.75
N THR A 689 -38.37 0.98 22.27
CA THR A 689 -39.11 1.96 21.46
C THR A 689 -38.18 3.05 20.91
N LEU A 690 -37.33 3.64 21.75
CA LEU A 690 -36.38 4.66 21.32
C LEU A 690 -35.38 4.15 20.28
N MET A 691 -34.91 2.90 20.41
CA MET A 691 -34.03 2.28 19.41
C MET A 691 -34.73 2.06 18.07
N SER A 692 -35.99 1.61 18.07
CA SER A 692 -36.77 1.44 16.84
C SER A 692 -37.05 2.77 16.14
N GLU A 693 -37.35 3.83 16.89
CA GLU A 693 -37.50 5.20 16.39
C GLU A 693 -36.19 5.74 15.78
N GLU A 694 -35.04 5.46 16.39
CA GLU A 694 -33.73 5.89 15.89
C GLU A 694 -33.33 5.12 14.61
N GLU A 695 -33.59 3.81 14.55
CA GLU A 695 -33.29 2.96 13.38
C GLU A 695 -34.13 3.35 12.17
N THR A 696 -35.42 3.62 12.36
CA THR A 696 -36.32 4.11 11.29
C THR A 696 -35.84 5.46 10.75
N ALA A 697 -35.50 6.41 11.62
CA ALA A 697 -34.91 7.70 11.22
C ALA A 697 -33.58 7.54 10.46
N LYS A 698 -32.69 6.65 10.91
CA LYS A 698 -31.40 6.35 10.24
C LYS A 698 -31.60 5.74 8.86
N ALA A 699 -32.58 4.85 8.67
CA ALA A 699 -32.89 4.26 7.38
C ALA A 699 -33.33 5.31 6.33
N CYS A 700 -34.04 6.36 6.77
CA CYS A 700 -34.47 7.46 5.90
C CYS A 700 -33.34 8.45 5.53
N LEU A 701 -32.26 8.53 6.32
CA LEU A 701 -31.21 9.55 6.18
C LEU A 701 -30.50 9.52 4.82
N GLN A 702 -30.30 8.32 4.24
CA GLN A 702 -29.64 8.16 2.95
C GLN A 702 -30.51 8.72 1.81
N ASP A 703 -31.80 8.43 1.82
CA ASP A 703 -32.75 8.90 0.81
C ASP A 703 -32.99 10.42 0.95
N ILE A 704 -33.01 10.98 2.16
CA ILE A 704 -33.10 12.44 2.38
C ILE A 704 -31.83 13.16 1.93
N SER A 705 -30.65 12.56 2.15
CA SER A 705 -29.39 13.10 1.63
C SER A 705 -29.36 13.12 0.10
N LEU A 706 -29.93 12.09 -0.54
CA LEU A 706 -30.09 12.03 -1.99
C LEU A 706 -31.10 13.08 -2.49
N MET A 707 -32.21 13.27 -1.76
CA MET A 707 -33.20 14.30 -2.05
C MET A 707 -32.60 15.71 -1.98
N ASP A 708 -31.78 16.01 -0.97
CA ASP A 708 -31.14 17.32 -0.80
C ASP A 708 -30.20 17.63 -1.99
N ARG A 709 -29.52 16.61 -2.51
CA ARG A 709 -28.75 16.70 -3.75
C ARG A 709 -29.62 16.99 -4.96
N TYR A 710 -30.75 16.29 -5.13
CA TYR A 710 -31.68 16.58 -6.22
C TYR A 710 -32.30 17.97 -6.13
N LEU A 711 -32.52 18.50 -4.92
CA LEU A 711 -32.99 19.87 -4.72
C LEU A 711 -31.92 20.91 -5.10
N MET A 712 -30.63 20.63 -4.87
CA MET A 712 -29.53 21.47 -5.37
C MET A 712 -29.43 21.43 -6.89
N ASP A 713 -29.50 20.23 -7.50
CA ASP A 713 -29.50 20.06 -8.95
C ASP A 713 -30.66 20.83 -9.60
N LEU A 714 -31.87 20.75 -9.01
CA LEU A 714 -33.05 21.47 -9.47
C LEU A 714 -32.83 22.99 -9.50
N LYS A 715 -32.22 23.58 -8.45
CA LYS A 715 -31.87 25.01 -8.43
C LYS A 715 -30.91 25.39 -9.56
N GLU A 716 -29.95 24.51 -9.89
CA GLU A 716 -29.01 24.76 -10.97
C GLU A 716 -29.69 24.67 -12.36
N VAL A 717 -30.55 23.66 -12.56
CA VAL A 717 -31.34 23.50 -13.78
C VAL A 717 -32.31 24.68 -13.95
N GLU A 718 -32.98 25.13 -12.89
CA GLU A 718 -33.85 26.32 -12.92
C GLU A 718 -33.09 27.60 -13.28
N ARG A 719 -31.87 27.79 -12.75
CA ARG A 719 -31.00 28.90 -13.14
C ARG A 719 -30.64 28.84 -14.63
N LYS A 720 -30.33 27.66 -15.17
CA LYS A 720 -30.04 27.45 -16.60
C LYS A 720 -31.27 27.72 -17.47
N ILE A 721 -32.46 27.31 -17.03
CA ILE A 721 -33.73 27.62 -17.71
C ILE A 721 -33.97 29.14 -17.73
N ALA A 722 -33.77 29.83 -16.60
CA ALA A 722 -33.92 31.28 -16.53
C ALA A 722 -32.95 32.04 -17.46
N GLN A 723 -31.71 31.58 -17.57
CA GLN A 723 -30.72 32.14 -18.50
C GLN A 723 -31.09 31.96 -19.98
N GLN A 724 -31.67 30.81 -20.34
CA GLN A 724 -32.13 30.57 -21.73
C GLN A 724 -33.47 31.29 -22.00
N ALA A 725 -34.33 31.46 -20.99
CA ALA A 725 -35.57 32.24 -21.10
C ALA A 725 -35.30 33.73 -21.32
N ALA A 726 -34.27 34.30 -20.66
CA ALA A 726 -33.85 35.68 -20.85
C ALA A 726 -33.38 35.97 -22.29
N LYS A 727 -32.86 34.96 -23.02
CA LYS A 727 -32.46 35.09 -24.44
C LYS A 727 -33.64 35.04 -25.42
N LEU A 728 -34.83 34.67 -24.96
CA LEU A 728 -36.05 34.55 -25.77
C LEU A 728 -37.04 35.70 -25.53
N GLN A 729 -36.65 36.72 -24.74
CA GLN A 729 -37.51 37.86 -24.42
C GLN A 729 -37.35 38.96 -25.48
N GLY A 730 -38.44 39.24 -26.23
CA GLY A 730 -38.50 40.32 -27.23
C GLY A 730 -38.74 39.91 -28.69
N VAL A 731 -39.23 38.69 -28.95
CA VAL A 731 -39.46 38.18 -30.31
C VAL A 731 -40.92 38.37 -30.75
N ASP A 732 -41.11 39.02 -31.89
CA ASP A 732 -42.40 39.18 -32.59
C ASP A 732 -42.73 37.89 -33.37
N LEU A 733 -43.93 37.34 -33.16
CA LEU A 733 -44.33 35.96 -33.51
C LEU A 733 -45.23 35.88 -34.75
N THR A 734 -45.22 36.89 -35.62
CA THR A 734 -46.20 37.02 -36.70
C THR A 734 -45.82 36.35 -38.02
N ARG A 735 -44.55 35.99 -38.26
CA ARG A 735 -44.09 35.28 -39.48
C ARG A 735 -43.49 33.90 -39.18
N THR A 736 -43.84 32.91 -40.01
CA THR A 736 -43.42 31.51 -39.81
C THR A 736 -42.18 31.17 -40.64
N VAL A 737 -41.33 30.26 -40.12
CA VAL A 737 -40.15 29.71 -40.82
C VAL A 737 -40.51 29.18 -42.22
N GLN A 738 -41.72 28.64 -42.40
CA GLN A 738 -42.22 28.16 -43.68
C GLN A 738 -42.47 29.30 -44.69
N GLN A 739 -43.02 30.43 -44.27
CA GLN A 739 -43.25 31.58 -45.16
C GLN A 739 -41.94 32.20 -45.64
N VAL A 740 -40.99 32.44 -44.72
CA VAL A 740 -39.66 32.97 -45.06
C VAL A 740 -38.87 31.97 -45.92
N SER A 741 -39.04 30.66 -45.68
CA SER A 741 -38.45 29.60 -46.52
C SER A 741 -39.03 29.58 -47.94
N GLN A 742 -40.32 29.82 -48.11
CA GLN A 742 -40.99 29.79 -49.40
C GLN A 742 -40.63 31.03 -50.23
N GLU A 743 -40.68 32.22 -49.62
CA GLU A 743 -40.20 33.46 -50.25
C GLU A 743 -38.73 33.33 -50.66
N LYS A 744 -37.88 32.75 -49.80
CA LYS A 744 -36.49 32.45 -50.11
C LYS A 744 -36.33 31.48 -51.29
N GLN A 745 -37.19 30.46 -51.41
CA GLN A 745 -37.14 29.52 -52.53
C GLN A 745 -37.55 30.16 -53.85
N GLU A 746 -38.54 31.06 -53.83
CA GLU A 746 -38.99 31.79 -55.01
C GLU A 746 -37.94 32.80 -55.50
N THR A 747 -37.36 33.59 -54.59
CA THR A 747 -36.23 34.46 -54.95
C THR A 747 -35.00 33.66 -55.35
N GLN A 748 -34.72 32.51 -54.72
CA GLN A 748 -33.65 31.60 -55.15
C GLN A 748 -33.87 31.10 -56.58
N HIS A 749 -35.10 30.68 -56.93
CA HIS A 749 -35.39 30.18 -58.27
C HIS A 749 -35.23 31.25 -59.35
N MET A 750 -35.62 32.50 -59.05
CA MET A 750 -35.39 33.64 -59.93
C MET A 750 -33.88 33.93 -60.07
N LEU A 751 -33.15 33.88 -58.95
CA LEU A 751 -31.69 34.03 -58.91
C LEU A 751 -31.00 32.93 -59.71
N ASP A 752 -31.46 31.68 -59.59
CA ASP A 752 -30.94 30.52 -60.30
C ASP A 752 -31.24 30.62 -61.80
N THR A 753 -32.40 31.14 -62.19
CA THR A 753 -32.74 31.35 -63.60
C THR A 753 -31.87 32.44 -64.25
N THR A 754 -31.71 33.59 -63.57
CA THR A 754 -30.86 34.69 -64.04
C THR A 754 -29.37 34.31 -63.97
N SER A 755 -28.96 33.59 -62.93
CA SER A 755 -27.63 33.00 -62.81
C SER A 755 -27.40 31.93 -63.87
N SER A 756 -28.38 31.11 -64.24
CA SER A 756 -28.28 30.11 -65.31
C SER A 756 -28.15 30.75 -66.69
N LYS A 757 -28.91 31.83 -66.97
CA LYS A 757 -28.76 32.58 -68.23
C LYS A 757 -27.39 33.26 -68.31
N MET A 758 -26.95 33.87 -67.21
CA MET A 758 -25.63 34.49 -67.09
C MET A 758 -24.53 33.44 -67.15
N GLU A 759 -24.71 32.28 -66.53
CA GLU A 759 -23.80 31.14 -66.61
C GLU A 759 -23.79 30.54 -67.98
N LEU A 760 -24.90 30.49 -68.73
CA LEU A 760 -24.90 29.95 -70.08
C LEU A 760 -24.17 30.89 -71.06
N LYS A 761 -24.33 32.21 -70.88
CA LYS A 761 -23.61 33.24 -71.64
C LYS A 761 -22.14 33.35 -71.22
N ARG A 762 -21.86 33.32 -69.92
CA ARG A 762 -20.49 33.19 -69.38
C ARG A 762 -19.87 31.88 -69.77
N LYS A 763 -20.61 30.77 -69.83
CA LYS A 763 -20.14 29.47 -70.30
C LYS A 763 -19.91 29.50 -71.79
N LEU A 764 -20.66 30.25 -72.60
CA LEU A 764 -20.32 30.42 -74.01
C LEU A 764 -19.06 31.26 -74.21
N ILE A 765 -18.90 32.35 -73.43
CA ILE A 765 -17.67 33.15 -73.38
C ILE A 765 -16.51 32.31 -72.89
N GLN A 766 -16.72 31.59 -71.80
CA GLN A 766 -15.76 30.74 -71.12
C GLN A 766 -15.46 29.51 -71.96
N ASP A 767 -16.37 28.93 -72.73
CA ASP A 767 -16.12 27.80 -73.62
C ASP A 767 -15.32 28.29 -74.83
N GLN A 768 -15.58 29.50 -75.36
CA GLN A 768 -14.76 30.08 -76.43
C GLN A 768 -13.38 30.55 -75.92
N GLN A 769 -13.34 31.18 -74.74
CA GLN A 769 -12.11 31.60 -74.07
C GLN A 769 -11.33 30.41 -73.55
N ASP A 770 -11.99 29.36 -73.07
CA ASP A 770 -11.40 28.08 -72.64
C ASP A 770 -11.02 27.27 -73.83
N GLN A 771 -11.72 27.29 -74.96
CA GLN A 771 -11.20 26.62 -76.15
C GLN A 771 -9.91 27.30 -76.62
N ILE A 772 -9.85 28.64 -76.59
CA ILE A 772 -8.62 29.40 -76.88
C ILE A 772 -7.57 29.22 -75.77
N GLN A 773 -7.97 29.17 -74.51
CA GLN A 773 -7.09 29.06 -73.35
C GLN A 773 -6.63 27.61 -73.13
N MET A 774 -7.41 26.61 -73.51
CA MET A 774 -7.11 25.18 -73.56
C MET A 774 -6.17 24.90 -74.72
N LEU A 775 -6.36 25.55 -75.88
CA LEU A 775 -5.40 25.45 -76.97
C LEU A 775 -4.11 26.21 -76.61
N LYS A 776 -4.17 27.35 -75.91
CA LYS A 776 -2.99 28.04 -75.34
C LYS A 776 -2.33 27.26 -74.21
N SER A 777 -3.10 26.63 -73.34
CA SER A 777 -2.61 25.84 -72.22
C SER A 777 -2.06 24.54 -72.74
N ALA A 778 -2.71 23.85 -73.68
CA ALA A 778 -2.13 22.68 -74.36
C ALA A 778 -0.81 23.04 -75.03
N VAL A 779 -0.74 24.16 -75.77
CA VAL A 779 0.55 24.64 -76.31
C VAL A 779 1.55 24.92 -75.20
N ASN A 780 1.18 25.62 -74.14
CA ASN A 780 2.08 25.98 -73.04
C ASN A 780 2.44 24.80 -72.13
N GLU A 781 1.56 23.82 -71.96
CA GLU A 781 1.70 22.61 -71.14
C GLU A 781 2.56 21.62 -71.89
N THR A 782 2.32 21.37 -73.18
CA THR A 782 3.23 20.57 -74.01
C THR A 782 4.62 21.23 -74.08
N ARG A 783 4.70 22.58 -74.08
CA ARG A 783 5.97 23.32 -74.00
C ARG A 783 6.63 23.25 -72.63
N ALA A 784 5.85 23.32 -71.55
CA ALA A 784 6.30 23.24 -70.17
C ALA A 784 6.72 21.81 -69.80
N GLU A 785 5.98 20.79 -70.22
CA GLU A 785 6.33 19.37 -70.10
C GLU A 785 7.62 19.08 -70.86
N LYS A 786 7.79 19.63 -72.08
CA LYS A 786 9.06 19.53 -72.82
C LYS A 786 10.23 20.16 -72.04
N LEU A 787 10.04 21.36 -71.49
CA LEU A 787 11.06 22.05 -70.68
C LEU A 787 11.34 21.33 -69.35
N GLN A 788 10.31 20.76 -68.73
CA GLN A 788 10.38 20.02 -67.48
C GLN A 788 11.08 18.68 -67.66
N LEU A 789 10.71 17.88 -68.68
CA LEU A 789 11.43 16.65 -69.06
C LEU A 789 12.89 16.92 -69.44
N SER A 790 13.17 18.05 -70.08
CA SER A 790 14.55 18.49 -70.37
C SER A 790 15.33 18.88 -69.10
N SER A 791 14.68 19.50 -68.12
CA SER A 791 15.28 19.83 -66.82
C SER A 791 15.47 18.57 -65.95
N ASP A 792 14.54 17.63 -66.01
CA ASP A 792 14.58 16.41 -65.21
C ASP A 792 15.63 15.42 -65.75
N MET A 793 15.94 15.46 -67.05
CA MET A 793 17.09 14.77 -67.64
C MET A 793 18.45 15.28 -67.10
N GLN A 794 18.55 16.57 -66.77
CA GLN A 794 19.75 17.13 -66.11
C GLN A 794 19.83 16.75 -64.62
N LYS A 795 18.68 16.65 -63.94
CA LYS A 795 18.62 16.14 -62.55
C LYS A 795 18.97 14.66 -62.48
N GLN A 796 18.65 13.87 -63.50
CA GLN A 796 19.00 12.45 -63.56
C GLN A 796 20.50 12.21 -63.34
N GLN A 797 21.38 12.98 -64.00
CA GLN A 797 22.83 12.86 -63.80
C GLN A 797 23.28 13.19 -62.37
N GLN A 798 22.66 14.20 -61.73
CA GLN A 798 22.97 14.55 -60.34
C GLN A 798 22.46 13.49 -59.35
N LEU A 799 21.29 12.91 -59.61
CA LEU A 799 20.73 11.83 -58.80
C LEU A 799 21.54 10.53 -58.96
N GLU A 800 22.08 10.26 -60.16
CA GLU A 800 23.01 9.15 -60.41
C GLU A 800 24.32 9.31 -59.61
N GLU A 801 24.92 10.51 -59.58
CA GLU A 801 26.10 10.82 -58.75
C GLU A 801 25.80 10.62 -57.26
N GLN A 802 24.66 11.11 -56.77
CA GLN A 802 24.23 10.91 -55.38
C GLN A 802 23.96 9.44 -55.05
N CYS A 803 23.43 8.66 -55.99
CA CYS A 803 23.26 7.22 -55.83
C CYS A 803 24.61 6.51 -55.63
N VAL A 804 25.64 6.91 -56.37
CA VAL A 804 26.99 6.35 -56.20
C VAL A 804 27.56 6.74 -54.82
N GLU A 805 27.45 8.01 -54.44
CA GLU A 805 27.91 8.52 -53.14
C GLU A 805 27.24 7.82 -51.95
N PHE A 806 25.91 7.72 -51.92
CA PHE A 806 25.23 7.00 -50.85
C PHE A 806 25.54 5.50 -50.86
N THR A 807 25.76 4.90 -52.04
CA THR A 807 26.15 3.48 -52.12
C THR A 807 27.54 3.24 -51.52
N THR A 808 28.51 4.12 -51.76
CA THR A 808 29.86 4.00 -51.17
C THR A 808 29.86 4.26 -49.67
N GLU A 809 29.10 5.24 -49.18
CA GLU A 809 28.92 5.49 -47.75
C GLU A 809 28.27 4.31 -47.02
N ILE A 810 27.22 3.71 -47.61
CA ILE A 810 26.56 2.52 -47.04
C ILE A 810 27.56 1.36 -47.00
N GLN A 811 28.38 1.15 -48.02
CA GLN A 811 29.41 0.10 -48.03
C GLN A 811 30.46 0.33 -46.94
N ALA A 812 30.92 1.57 -46.75
CA ALA A 812 31.85 1.93 -45.66
C ALA A 812 31.23 1.67 -44.27
N LEU A 813 30.00 2.12 -44.03
CA LEU A 813 29.27 1.86 -42.79
C LEU A 813 29.02 0.36 -42.56
N THR A 814 28.76 -0.40 -43.63
CA THR A 814 28.58 -1.87 -43.56
C THR A 814 29.86 -2.55 -43.10
N ARG A 815 31.01 -2.13 -43.63
CA ARG A 815 32.33 -2.65 -43.23
C ARG A 815 32.63 -2.34 -41.77
N ASP A 816 32.42 -1.09 -41.36
CA ASP A 816 32.64 -0.65 -39.98
C ASP A 816 31.76 -1.38 -38.96
N ILE A 817 30.49 -1.63 -39.30
CA ILE A 817 29.57 -2.41 -38.47
C ILE A 817 30.04 -3.87 -38.36
N ARG A 818 30.55 -4.44 -39.45
CA ARG A 818 31.08 -5.80 -39.46
C ARG A 818 32.33 -5.91 -38.58
N GLU A 819 33.29 -5.01 -38.72
CA GLU A 819 34.50 -4.97 -37.90
C GLU A 819 34.18 -4.81 -36.41
N ALA A 820 33.26 -3.92 -36.05
CA ALA A 820 32.83 -3.75 -34.65
C ALA A 820 32.06 -4.97 -34.10
N LYS A 821 31.28 -5.68 -34.94
CA LYS A 821 30.61 -6.94 -34.55
C LYS A 821 31.58 -8.11 -34.40
N GLU A 822 32.59 -8.19 -35.25
CA GLU A 822 33.65 -9.20 -35.15
C GLU A 822 34.46 -9.02 -33.84
N GLN A 823 34.61 -7.80 -33.35
CA GLN A 823 35.21 -7.51 -32.03
C GLN A 823 34.29 -7.82 -30.84
N LEU A 824 32.97 -7.81 -31.02
CA LEU A 824 32.01 -8.13 -29.95
C LEU A 824 31.97 -9.63 -29.59
N SER A 825 32.12 -10.52 -30.58
CA SER A 825 32.16 -11.98 -30.39
C SER A 825 33.21 -12.47 -29.38
N PRO A 826 34.51 -12.10 -29.50
CA PRO A 826 35.52 -12.51 -28.54
C PRO A 826 35.32 -11.84 -27.17
N LEU A 827 34.78 -10.62 -27.11
CA LEU A 827 34.44 -9.95 -25.86
C LEU A 827 33.28 -10.64 -25.14
N SER A 828 32.24 -11.08 -25.85
CA SER A 828 31.13 -11.83 -25.25
C SER A 828 31.57 -13.20 -24.76
N ALA A 829 32.38 -13.93 -25.55
CA ALA A 829 32.91 -15.22 -25.15
C ALA A 829 33.86 -15.11 -23.94
N ALA A 830 34.69 -14.07 -23.89
CA ALA A 830 35.56 -13.79 -22.74
C ALA A 830 34.75 -13.41 -21.48
N LEU A 831 33.66 -12.66 -21.64
CA LEU A 831 32.78 -12.26 -20.54
C LEU A 831 32.01 -13.47 -19.98
N GLU A 832 31.46 -14.33 -20.84
CA GLU A 832 30.82 -15.59 -20.44
C GLU A 832 31.81 -16.51 -19.72
N LYS A 833 33.03 -16.65 -20.25
CA LYS A 833 34.09 -17.43 -19.60
C LYS A 833 34.44 -16.88 -18.22
N LEU A 834 34.62 -15.56 -18.08
CA LEU A 834 34.91 -14.93 -16.79
C LEU A 834 33.74 -15.06 -15.80
N GLN A 835 32.50 -15.00 -16.28
CA GLN A 835 31.30 -15.23 -15.47
C GLN A 835 31.22 -16.68 -14.98
N GLN A 836 31.50 -17.65 -15.86
CA GLN A 836 31.53 -19.07 -15.52
C GLN A 836 32.66 -19.36 -14.52
N GLU A 837 33.86 -18.82 -14.74
CA GLU A 837 34.98 -18.94 -13.81
C GLU A 837 34.66 -18.33 -12.43
N LYS A 838 33.94 -17.20 -12.38
CA LYS A 838 33.47 -16.61 -11.11
C LYS A 838 32.46 -17.51 -10.43
N GLN A 839 31.46 -18.02 -11.16
CA GLN A 839 30.44 -18.91 -10.61
C GLN A 839 31.06 -20.20 -10.06
N GLU A 840 31.99 -20.81 -10.79
CA GLU A 840 32.75 -21.97 -10.30
C GLU A 840 33.55 -21.66 -9.02
N LEU A 841 34.12 -20.45 -8.92
CA LEU A 841 34.89 -20.02 -7.75
C LEU A 841 33.99 -19.82 -6.52
N VAL A 842 32.80 -19.24 -6.73
CA VAL A 842 31.75 -19.06 -5.71
C VAL A 842 31.19 -20.40 -5.26
N GLU A 843 30.86 -21.31 -6.19
CA GLU A 843 30.32 -22.63 -5.87
C GLU A 843 31.36 -23.47 -5.12
N ARG A 844 32.62 -23.47 -5.56
CA ARG A 844 33.73 -24.12 -4.82
C ARG A 844 34.02 -23.47 -3.46
N LYS A 845 33.67 -22.20 -3.24
CA LYS A 845 33.78 -21.54 -1.93
C LYS A 845 32.66 -22.03 -1.03
N ARG A 846 31.43 -22.04 -1.53
CA ARG A 846 30.23 -22.49 -0.82
C ARG A 846 30.34 -23.96 -0.43
N GLN A 847 30.71 -24.84 -1.36
CA GLN A 847 30.89 -26.27 -1.10
C GLN A 847 31.90 -26.52 0.02
N LYS A 848 33.07 -25.87 -0.01
CA LYS A 848 34.07 -26.00 1.07
C LYS A 848 33.61 -25.43 2.42
N GLN A 849 32.77 -24.41 2.40
CA GLN A 849 32.18 -23.84 3.61
C GLN A 849 31.12 -24.77 4.22
N GLU A 850 30.26 -25.35 3.38
CA GLU A 850 29.26 -26.35 3.77
C GLU A 850 29.97 -27.60 4.34
N GLU A 851 30.99 -28.13 3.66
CA GLU A 851 31.82 -29.25 4.13
C GLU A 851 32.46 -28.96 5.51
N GLY A 852 32.99 -27.76 5.72
CA GLY A 852 33.57 -27.35 7.00
C GLY A 852 32.53 -27.23 8.11
N GLN A 853 31.35 -26.69 7.81
CA GLN A 853 30.27 -26.51 8.77
C GLN A 853 29.62 -27.86 9.16
N GLU A 854 29.44 -28.77 8.21
CA GLU A 854 28.94 -30.12 8.46
C GLU A 854 29.87 -30.91 9.38
N LYS A 855 31.19 -30.83 9.16
CA LYS A 855 32.19 -31.44 10.06
C LYS A 855 32.10 -30.90 11.48
N ILE A 856 32.00 -29.58 11.65
CA ILE A 856 31.86 -28.94 12.98
C ILE A 856 30.57 -29.39 13.67
N ASN A 857 29.46 -29.49 12.94
CA ASN A 857 28.17 -29.93 13.47
C ASN A 857 28.19 -31.41 13.87
N ALA A 858 28.76 -32.28 13.06
CA ALA A 858 28.92 -33.71 13.36
C ALA A 858 29.73 -33.94 14.64
N ILE A 859 30.80 -33.15 14.87
CA ILE A 859 31.58 -33.20 16.10
C ILE A 859 30.73 -32.75 17.31
N LYS A 860 29.97 -31.65 17.19
CA LYS A 860 29.11 -31.15 18.28
C LYS A 860 28.06 -32.16 18.71
N GLU A 861 27.39 -32.83 17.76
CA GLU A 861 26.36 -33.81 18.08
C GLU A 861 26.93 -35.01 18.83
N ARG A 862 28.08 -35.53 18.37
CA ARG A 862 28.76 -36.66 19.03
C ARG A 862 29.27 -36.30 20.43
N VAL A 863 29.80 -35.09 20.62
CA VAL A 863 30.21 -34.60 21.95
C VAL A 863 29.01 -34.52 22.90
N LYS A 864 27.86 -33.99 22.46
CA LYS A 864 26.65 -33.91 23.31
C LYS A 864 26.18 -35.28 23.81
N VAL A 865 26.25 -36.31 22.96
CA VAL A 865 25.90 -37.69 23.35
C VAL A 865 26.86 -38.19 24.44
N ILE A 866 28.17 -37.96 24.27
CA ILE A 866 29.20 -38.35 25.26
C ILE A 866 28.98 -37.62 26.59
N THR A 867 28.77 -36.30 26.58
CA THR A 867 28.55 -35.51 27.81
C THR A 867 27.28 -35.93 28.56
N THR A 868 26.24 -36.33 27.84
CA THR A 868 24.99 -36.81 28.46
C THR A 868 25.22 -38.15 29.17
N LEU A 869 25.93 -39.08 28.51
CA LEU A 869 26.30 -40.37 29.10
C LEU A 869 27.23 -40.18 30.31
N GLU A 870 28.21 -39.29 30.23
CA GLU A 870 29.10 -38.95 31.35
C GLU A 870 28.35 -38.39 32.55
N ARG A 871 27.42 -37.46 32.34
CA ARG A 871 26.61 -36.91 33.43
C ARG A 871 25.78 -37.99 34.13
N ASP A 872 25.19 -38.91 33.37
CA ASP A 872 24.40 -40.01 33.92
C ASP A 872 25.28 -41.05 34.66
N ILE A 873 26.53 -41.23 34.22
CA ILE A 873 27.56 -42.03 34.91
C ILE A 873 27.99 -41.36 36.22
N THR A 874 28.35 -40.07 36.18
CA THR A 874 28.79 -39.30 37.35
C THR A 874 27.69 -39.28 38.41
N LYS A 875 26.43 -39.08 38.02
CA LYS A 875 25.29 -39.12 38.95
C LYS A 875 25.18 -40.46 39.68
N TYR A 876 25.41 -41.58 39.00
CA TYR A 876 25.38 -42.90 39.62
C TYR A 876 26.52 -43.10 40.64
N VAL A 877 27.71 -42.59 40.31
CA VAL A 877 28.90 -42.67 41.19
C VAL A 877 28.75 -41.75 42.40
N ASP A 878 28.36 -40.49 42.22
CA ASP A 878 28.20 -39.50 43.30
C ASP A 878 27.10 -39.90 44.29
N GLU A 879 26.07 -40.61 43.83
CA GLU A 879 25.00 -41.16 44.67
C GLU A 879 25.44 -42.40 45.49
N GLY A 880 26.69 -42.87 45.35
CA GLY A 880 27.26 -43.96 46.16
C GLY A 880 26.59 -45.32 45.93
N LYS A 881 25.99 -45.53 44.75
CA LYS A 881 25.08 -46.66 44.50
C LYS A 881 25.75 -48.02 44.46
N ASP A 882 27.03 -48.10 44.07
CA ASP A 882 27.77 -49.36 44.06
C ASP A 882 28.09 -49.85 45.49
N GLU A 883 28.51 -48.96 46.38
CA GLU A 883 28.74 -49.28 47.80
C GLU A 883 27.43 -49.72 48.46
N TYR A 884 26.33 -49.03 48.13
CA TYR A 884 25.00 -49.40 48.61
C TYR A 884 24.54 -50.76 48.08
N ARG A 885 24.87 -51.11 46.83
CA ARG A 885 24.57 -52.43 46.24
C ARG A 885 25.38 -53.54 46.91
N GLU A 886 26.68 -53.36 47.10
CA GLU A 886 27.55 -54.36 47.76
C GLU A 886 27.11 -54.60 49.21
N GLN A 887 26.73 -53.54 49.93
CA GLN A 887 26.18 -53.66 51.27
C GLN A 887 24.91 -54.51 51.29
N LYS A 888 23.98 -54.27 50.35
CA LYS A 888 22.72 -55.02 50.25
C LYS A 888 22.91 -56.46 49.76
N GLU A 889 23.92 -56.71 48.93
CA GLU A 889 24.28 -58.07 48.48
C GLU A 889 24.92 -58.90 49.60
N SER A 890 25.76 -58.27 50.44
CA SER A 890 26.30 -58.92 51.64
C SER A 890 25.20 -59.25 52.65
N GLU A 891 24.27 -58.31 52.91
CA GLU A 891 23.07 -58.53 53.73
C GLU A 891 22.21 -59.70 53.18
N LEU A 892 22.09 -59.81 51.85
CA LEU A 892 21.34 -60.88 51.19
C LEU A 892 22.02 -62.25 51.33
N GLN A 893 23.34 -62.33 51.21
CA GLN A 893 24.10 -63.58 51.42
C GLN A 893 23.99 -64.06 52.86
N GLU A 894 24.11 -63.16 53.83
CA GLU A 894 23.93 -63.48 55.24
C GLU A 894 22.48 -63.92 55.55
N THR A 895 21.49 -63.26 54.94
CA THR A 895 20.07 -63.66 55.06
C THR A 895 19.82 -65.04 54.44
N ASN A 896 20.51 -65.39 53.36
CA ASN A 896 20.38 -66.71 52.70
C ASN A 896 20.94 -67.87 53.53
N THR A 897 22.10 -67.69 54.16
CA THR A 897 22.67 -68.72 55.05
C THR A 897 21.80 -68.91 56.28
N GLN A 898 21.30 -67.84 56.87
CA GLN A 898 20.34 -67.91 57.98
C GLN A 898 19.02 -68.60 57.58
N LEU A 899 18.53 -68.33 56.36
CA LEU A 899 17.31 -68.95 55.85
C LEU A 899 17.47 -70.45 55.64
N HIS A 900 18.61 -70.90 55.09
CA HIS A 900 18.84 -72.32 54.83
C HIS A 900 18.93 -73.15 56.13
N GLU A 901 19.57 -72.61 57.17
CA GLU A 901 19.63 -73.25 58.48
C GLU A 901 18.23 -73.35 59.13
N ALA A 902 17.42 -72.30 58.99
CA ALA A 902 16.04 -72.27 59.48
C ALA A 902 15.11 -73.25 58.73
N GLU A 903 15.29 -73.44 57.41
CA GLU A 903 14.53 -74.40 56.61
C GLU A 903 14.81 -75.86 57.00
N LYS A 904 16.08 -76.17 57.29
CA LYS A 904 16.50 -77.50 57.77
C LYS A 904 15.92 -77.83 59.15
N GLN A 905 15.80 -76.83 60.02
CA GLN A 905 15.14 -76.96 61.33
C GLN A 905 13.63 -77.20 61.17
N LYS A 906 12.99 -76.50 60.22
CA LYS A 906 11.57 -76.62 59.90
C LYS A 906 11.18 -78.02 59.40
N GLU A 907 11.96 -78.66 58.54
CA GLU A 907 11.68 -80.02 58.06
C GLU A 907 11.67 -81.08 59.18
N LYS A 908 12.55 -80.92 60.17
CA LYS A 908 12.65 -81.85 61.30
C LYS A 908 11.41 -81.81 62.20
N ILE A 909 10.92 -80.60 62.50
CA ILE A 909 9.73 -80.36 63.34
C ILE A 909 8.44 -80.82 62.64
N ASN A 910 8.37 -80.70 61.30
CA ASN A 910 7.18 -81.05 60.52
C ASN A 910 6.87 -82.56 60.54
N LYS A 911 7.89 -83.42 60.63
CA LYS A 911 7.72 -84.88 60.80
C LYS A 911 7.13 -85.26 62.15
N GLU A 912 7.44 -84.53 63.22
CA GLU A 912 6.90 -84.79 64.57
C GLU A 912 5.43 -84.33 64.71
N MET A 913 5.06 -83.22 64.07
CA MET A 913 3.68 -82.71 64.06
C MET A 913 2.67 -83.65 63.39
N GLY A 914 3.09 -84.42 62.37
CA GLY A 914 2.21 -85.34 61.65
C GLY A 914 1.57 -86.39 62.56
N ASN A 915 2.31 -86.87 63.57
CA ASN A 915 1.83 -87.91 64.50
C ASN A 915 0.87 -87.35 65.56
N ILE A 916 1.02 -86.07 65.95
CA ILE A 916 0.18 -85.43 66.98
C ILE A 916 -1.18 -84.99 66.40
N ARG A 917 -1.24 -84.63 65.11
CA ARG A 917 -2.48 -84.18 64.44
C ARG A 917 -3.55 -85.27 64.35
N GLN A 918 -3.17 -86.52 64.10
CA GLN A 918 -4.10 -87.66 63.99
C GLN A 918 -4.86 -87.94 65.30
N ASP A 919 -4.28 -87.53 66.43
CA ASP A 919 -4.80 -87.70 67.80
C ASP A 919 -5.78 -86.58 68.23
N ILE A 920 -5.76 -85.42 67.56
CA ILE A 920 -6.58 -84.24 67.89
C ILE A 920 -7.92 -84.26 67.15
N ASP A 921 -7.96 -84.77 65.92
CA ASP A 921 -9.18 -84.74 65.10
C ASP A 921 -10.32 -85.62 65.65
N THR A 922 -10.04 -86.56 66.55
CA THR A 922 -11.07 -87.33 67.29
C THR A 922 -11.74 -86.56 68.44
N GLN A 923 -11.20 -85.42 68.90
CA GLN A 923 -11.76 -84.63 70.00
C GLN A 923 -12.56 -83.38 69.57
N LYS A 924 -12.45 -82.93 68.30
CA LYS A 924 -13.01 -81.65 67.82
C LYS A 924 -14.55 -81.57 67.65
N VAL A 925 -15.28 -82.68 67.69
CA VAL A 925 -16.74 -82.67 67.50
C VAL A 925 -17.48 -82.03 68.69
N GLN A 926 -16.90 -82.07 69.91
CA GLN A 926 -17.47 -81.42 71.10
C GLN A 926 -17.10 -79.93 71.25
N GLU A 927 -16.04 -79.44 70.59
CA GLU A 927 -15.60 -78.04 70.70
C GLU A 927 -16.44 -77.06 69.86
N ARG A 928 -16.99 -77.54 68.74
CA ARG A 928 -17.75 -76.73 67.77
C ARG A 928 -18.98 -76.05 68.37
N TRP A 929 -19.63 -76.69 69.34
CA TRP A 929 -20.80 -76.14 70.02
C TRP A 929 -20.48 -74.97 70.98
N LEU A 930 -19.30 -74.96 71.62
CA LEU A 930 -18.88 -73.88 72.54
C LEU A 930 -18.30 -72.65 71.78
N GLN A 931 -17.84 -72.84 70.55
CA GLN A 931 -17.15 -71.81 69.75
C GLN A 931 -18.11 -70.85 69.03
N ASP A 932 -19.31 -71.30 68.69
CA ASP A 932 -20.32 -70.45 68.02
C ASP A 932 -20.81 -69.30 68.93
N ASN A 933 -20.90 -69.53 70.26
CA ASN A 933 -21.24 -68.47 71.24
C ASN A 933 -20.12 -67.42 71.44
N LEU A 934 -18.85 -67.78 71.23
CA LEU A 934 -17.69 -66.88 71.37
C LEU A 934 -17.46 -66.00 70.13
N THR A 935 -17.94 -66.44 68.97
CA THR A 935 -17.69 -65.80 67.66
C THR A 935 -18.58 -64.58 67.44
N LEU A 936 -19.84 -64.62 67.92
CA LEU A 936 -20.76 -63.48 67.87
C LEU A 936 -20.19 -62.25 68.59
N ARG A 937 -19.50 -62.47 69.73
CA ARG A 937 -18.94 -61.39 70.56
C ARG A 937 -17.70 -60.71 69.97
N LYS A 938 -16.89 -61.41 69.16
CA LYS A 938 -15.72 -60.81 68.49
C LYS A 938 -16.10 -59.97 67.26
N ARG A 939 -17.13 -60.36 66.51
CA ARG A 939 -17.58 -59.61 65.33
C ARG A 939 -18.17 -58.23 65.67
N VAL A 940 -18.63 -58.04 66.89
CA VAL A 940 -19.09 -56.73 67.41
C VAL A 940 -17.92 -55.76 67.67
N GLU A 941 -16.72 -56.27 67.99
CA GLU A 941 -15.53 -55.44 68.23
C GLU A 941 -14.92 -54.91 66.92
N GLU A 942 -14.82 -55.74 65.88
CA GLU A 942 -14.30 -55.37 64.55
C GLU A 942 -15.15 -54.28 63.86
N LEU A 943 -16.45 -54.22 64.19
CA LEU A 943 -17.37 -53.21 63.68
C LEU A 943 -17.04 -51.81 64.22
N LYS A 944 -16.41 -51.72 65.40
CA LYS A 944 -15.96 -50.43 65.99
C LYS A 944 -14.76 -49.85 65.24
N ASP A 945 -13.81 -50.68 64.79
CA ASP A 945 -12.61 -50.22 64.07
C ASP A 945 -12.91 -49.65 62.68
N ILE A 946 -13.90 -50.22 61.97
CA ILE A 946 -14.36 -49.70 60.67
C ILE A 946 -15.07 -48.34 60.84
N VAL A 947 -15.81 -48.17 61.94
CA VAL A 947 -16.46 -46.89 62.28
C VAL A 947 -15.41 -45.81 62.56
N ALA A 948 -14.33 -46.13 63.29
CA ALA A 948 -13.24 -45.17 63.57
C ALA A 948 -12.49 -44.71 62.31
N LYS A 949 -12.23 -45.60 61.35
CA LYS A 949 -11.59 -45.24 60.06
C LYS A 949 -12.46 -44.33 59.19
N ARG A 950 -13.78 -44.53 59.22
CA ARG A 950 -14.74 -43.65 58.53
C ARG A 950 -14.73 -42.24 59.11
N GLU A 951 -14.70 -42.12 60.44
CA GLU A 951 -14.69 -40.82 61.13
C GLU A 951 -13.42 -40.01 60.82
N ALA A 952 -12.26 -40.66 60.69
CA ALA A 952 -11.02 -40.01 60.28
C ALA A 952 -11.09 -39.42 58.85
N LEU A 953 -11.59 -40.19 57.87
CA LEU A 953 -11.73 -39.73 56.48
C LEU A 953 -12.80 -38.63 56.32
N MET A 954 -13.88 -38.67 57.12
CA MET A 954 -14.87 -37.58 57.19
C MET A 954 -14.26 -36.27 57.69
N LYS A 955 -13.31 -36.34 58.62
CA LYS A 955 -12.62 -35.17 59.18
C LYS A 955 -11.70 -34.49 58.15
N ASP A 956 -11.02 -35.26 57.32
CA ASP A 956 -10.17 -34.74 56.24
C ASP A 956 -10.97 -34.12 55.09
N MET A 957 -12.15 -34.66 54.77
CA MET A 957 -13.06 -34.11 53.76
C MET A 957 -13.72 -32.78 54.20
N GLY A 958 -13.99 -32.62 55.51
CA GLY A 958 -14.57 -31.40 56.09
C GLY A 958 -13.67 -30.16 55.96
N ASN A 959 -12.35 -30.33 55.83
CA ASN A 959 -11.38 -29.23 55.77
C ASN A 959 -11.17 -28.64 54.35
N MET A 960 -11.72 -29.24 53.29
CA MET A 960 -11.42 -28.83 51.89
C MET A 960 -12.38 -27.80 51.27
N GLN A 961 -13.30 -27.19 52.03
CA GLN A 961 -14.15 -26.06 51.59
C GLN A 961 -14.77 -26.23 50.18
N VAL A 962 -15.33 -27.42 49.90
CA VAL A 962 -15.76 -27.86 48.56
C VAL A 962 -16.71 -26.88 47.85
N MET A 963 -17.61 -26.23 48.59
CA MET A 963 -18.54 -25.25 48.03
C MET A 963 -17.85 -23.96 47.55
N GLN A 964 -16.81 -23.50 48.25
CA GLN A 964 -16.04 -22.32 47.85
C GLN A 964 -15.23 -22.60 46.59
N LEU A 965 -14.59 -23.78 46.50
CA LEU A 965 -13.88 -24.21 45.29
C LEU A 965 -14.80 -24.33 44.06
N ARG A 966 -16.05 -24.82 44.23
CA ARG A 966 -17.04 -24.87 43.13
C ARG A 966 -17.54 -23.49 42.71
N GLN A 967 -17.61 -22.54 43.64
CA GLN A 967 -17.97 -21.16 43.34
C GLN A 967 -16.84 -20.46 42.58
N GLU A 968 -15.60 -20.57 43.07
CA GLU A 968 -14.40 -20.05 42.41
C GLU A 968 -14.23 -20.62 41.00
N ARG A 969 -14.51 -21.91 40.80
CA ARG A 969 -14.48 -22.53 39.47
C ARG A 969 -15.45 -21.87 38.50
N ARG A 970 -16.70 -21.68 38.91
CA ARG A 970 -17.75 -21.06 38.07
C ARG A 970 -17.46 -19.60 37.74
N ASP A 971 -16.83 -18.87 38.66
CA ASP A 971 -16.49 -17.47 38.45
C ASP A 971 -15.24 -17.32 37.58
N ALA A 972 -14.26 -18.22 37.72
CA ALA A 972 -13.11 -18.30 36.83
C ALA A 972 -13.49 -18.78 35.41
N GLU A 973 -14.38 -19.77 35.27
CA GLU A 973 -14.93 -20.22 33.98
C GLU A 973 -15.64 -19.09 33.25
N ARG A 974 -16.54 -18.35 33.91
CA ARG A 974 -17.26 -17.21 33.29
C ARG A 974 -16.32 -16.11 32.81
N LYS A 975 -15.34 -15.70 33.63
CA LYS A 975 -14.34 -14.71 33.24
C LYS A 975 -13.48 -15.19 32.06
N LEU A 976 -13.11 -16.46 32.05
CA LEU A 976 -12.36 -17.07 30.95
C LEU A 976 -13.17 -17.04 29.64
N GLU A 977 -14.46 -17.36 29.71
CA GLU A 977 -15.37 -17.36 28.56
C GLU A 977 -15.55 -15.96 27.97
N ASP A 978 -15.73 -14.95 28.83
CA ASP A 978 -15.81 -13.54 28.42
C ASP A 978 -14.51 -13.05 27.77
N LEU A 979 -13.35 -13.37 28.35
CA LEU A 979 -12.04 -13.03 27.77
C LEU A 979 -11.81 -13.75 26.43
N LYS A 980 -12.19 -15.02 26.30
CA LYS A 980 -12.09 -15.78 25.03
C LYS A 980 -13.01 -15.20 23.95
N LYS A 981 -14.21 -14.74 24.31
CA LYS A 981 -15.14 -14.03 23.42
C LYS A 981 -14.55 -12.70 22.95
N ASN A 982 -14.04 -11.88 23.86
CA ASN A 982 -13.41 -10.59 23.54
C ASN A 982 -12.15 -10.76 22.67
N ARG A 983 -11.33 -11.77 22.96
CA ARG A 983 -10.19 -12.18 22.11
C ARG A 983 -10.62 -12.50 20.69
N SER A 984 -11.71 -13.27 20.53
CA SER A 984 -12.24 -13.66 19.22
C SER A 984 -12.73 -12.45 18.42
N ILE A 985 -13.42 -11.51 19.07
CA ILE A 985 -13.87 -10.26 18.45
C ILE A 985 -12.68 -9.39 18.00
N ALA A 986 -11.66 -9.26 18.85
CA ALA A 986 -10.46 -8.48 18.55
C ALA A 986 -9.64 -9.11 17.41
N LEU A 987 -9.49 -10.44 17.38
CA LEU A 987 -8.90 -11.18 16.25
C LEU A 987 -9.67 -10.99 14.95
N GLY A 988 -11.01 -10.99 15.00
CA GLY A 988 -11.85 -10.68 13.84
C GLY A 988 -11.59 -9.29 13.27
N ARG A 989 -11.45 -8.28 14.15
CA ARG A 989 -11.08 -6.91 13.75
C ARG A 989 -9.67 -6.83 13.15
N GLN A 990 -8.69 -7.55 13.71
CA GLN A 990 -7.33 -7.60 13.15
C GLN A 990 -7.34 -8.10 11.70
N LYS A 991 -8.03 -9.21 11.44
CA LYS A 991 -8.17 -9.73 10.06
C LYS A 991 -8.81 -8.70 9.13
N GLY A 992 -9.89 -8.06 9.56
CA GLY A 992 -10.54 -7.01 8.76
C GLY A 992 -9.63 -5.81 8.46
N PHE A 993 -8.77 -5.40 9.40
CA PHE A 993 -7.78 -4.37 9.16
C PHE A 993 -6.63 -4.85 8.26
N GLU A 994 -6.15 -6.08 8.43
CA GLU A 994 -5.09 -6.67 7.59
C GLU A 994 -5.54 -6.81 6.13
N GLU A 995 -6.77 -7.27 5.89
CA GLU A 995 -7.37 -7.35 4.55
C GLU A 995 -7.51 -5.96 3.92
N ALA A 996 -8.04 -4.97 4.66
CA ALA A 996 -8.16 -3.60 4.17
C ALA A 996 -6.80 -2.95 3.85
N ILE A 997 -5.78 -3.16 4.70
CA ILE A 997 -4.41 -2.69 4.44
C ILE A 997 -3.84 -3.35 3.18
N MET A 998 -4.08 -4.66 2.99
CA MET A 998 -3.62 -5.36 1.80
C MET A 998 -4.26 -4.79 0.52
N ASP A 999 -5.56 -4.53 0.56
CA ASP A 999 -6.31 -3.94 -0.56
C ASP A 999 -5.84 -2.53 -0.89
N TYR A 1000 -5.69 -1.65 0.10
CA TYR A 1000 -5.20 -0.28 -0.15
C TYR A 1000 -3.74 -0.27 -0.60
N ARG A 1001 -2.88 -1.15 -0.08
CA ARG A 1001 -1.51 -1.33 -0.59
C ARG A 1001 -1.49 -1.87 -2.01
N LYS A 1002 -2.46 -2.71 -2.39
CA LYS A 1002 -2.60 -3.18 -3.77
C LYS A 1002 -3.01 -2.05 -4.71
N GLN A 1003 -3.96 -1.21 -4.30
CA GLN A 1003 -4.33 0.01 -5.04
C GLN A 1003 -3.13 0.95 -5.18
N LEU A 1004 -2.35 1.18 -4.12
CA LEU A 1004 -1.13 2.01 -4.19
C LEU A 1004 -0.06 1.49 -5.15
N ARG A 1005 -0.03 0.19 -5.43
CA ARG A 1005 0.88 -0.44 -6.40
C ARG A 1005 0.37 -0.36 -7.85
N GLU A 1006 -0.82 0.16 -8.10
CA GLU A 1006 -1.26 0.44 -9.46
C GLU A 1006 -0.34 1.49 -10.10
N ASP A 1007 -0.06 1.34 -11.40
CA ASP A 1007 0.91 2.18 -12.13
C ASP A 1007 0.59 3.68 -12.05
N GLN A 1008 -0.69 4.02 -11.93
CA GLN A 1008 -1.17 5.40 -11.81
C GLN A 1008 -0.85 6.06 -10.44
N TYR A 1009 -0.63 5.28 -9.38
CA TYR A 1009 -0.42 5.79 -8.02
C TYR A 1009 1.01 5.55 -7.48
N ASP A 1010 1.69 4.47 -7.88
CA ASP A 1010 3.01 4.07 -7.36
C ASP A 1010 4.04 5.20 -7.45
N LYS A 1011 4.10 5.86 -8.62
CA LYS A 1011 5.02 6.98 -8.92
C LYS A 1011 4.30 8.30 -9.16
N ALA A 1012 3.10 8.49 -8.62
CA ALA A 1012 2.29 9.68 -8.89
C ALA A 1012 3.01 11.00 -8.54
N ASP A 1013 3.70 11.03 -7.40
CA ASP A 1013 4.49 12.20 -6.96
C ASP A 1013 5.65 12.53 -7.92
N GLU A 1014 6.43 11.53 -8.32
CA GLU A 1014 7.56 11.70 -9.24
C GLU A 1014 7.07 12.13 -10.62
N ARG A 1015 6.03 11.48 -11.16
CA ARG A 1015 5.44 11.82 -12.46
C ARG A 1015 4.91 13.24 -12.46
N TYR A 1016 4.17 13.65 -11.43
CA TYR A 1016 3.69 15.02 -11.27
C TYR A 1016 4.85 16.03 -11.21
N LYS A 1017 5.87 15.76 -10.37
CA LYS A 1017 7.03 16.65 -10.22
C LYS A 1017 7.82 16.79 -11.52
N ASN A 1018 8.10 15.69 -12.20
CA ASN A 1018 8.84 15.68 -13.46
C ASN A 1018 8.08 16.44 -14.55
N LYS A 1019 6.77 16.22 -14.69
CA LYS A 1019 5.95 16.93 -15.67
C LYS A 1019 5.86 18.43 -15.35
N MET A 1020 5.80 18.79 -14.07
CA MET A 1020 5.79 20.19 -13.62
C MET A 1020 7.11 20.90 -13.94
N ILE A 1021 8.25 20.22 -13.74
CA ILE A 1021 9.56 20.75 -14.12
C ILE A 1021 9.63 20.98 -15.63
N ILE A 1022 9.19 20.03 -16.45
CA ILE A 1022 9.17 20.17 -17.91
C ILE A 1022 8.33 21.38 -18.31
N MET A 1023 7.08 21.47 -17.83
CA MET A 1023 6.18 22.59 -18.14
C MET A 1023 6.84 23.92 -17.77
N ARG A 1024 7.38 24.04 -16.56
CA ARG A 1024 7.95 25.30 -16.07
C ARG A 1024 9.22 25.69 -16.82
N THR A 1025 10.06 24.71 -17.16
CA THR A 1025 11.28 24.96 -17.95
C THR A 1025 10.91 25.41 -19.36
N THR A 1026 9.91 24.79 -19.99
CA THR A 1026 9.41 25.21 -21.32
C THR A 1026 8.79 26.61 -21.30
N GLU A 1027 8.07 26.99 -20.23
CA GLU A 1027 7.58 28.36 -20.06
C GLU A 1027 8.72 29.40 -20.00
N LEU A 1028 9.85 29.05 -19.37
CA LEU A 1028 11.03 29.91 -19.36
C LEU A 1028 11.65 30.02 -20.76
N VAL A 1029 11.78 28.91 -21.47
CA VAL A 1029 12.27 28.91 -22.87
C VAL A 1029 11.41 29.79 -23.78
N ILE A 1030 10.08 29.76 -23.62
CA ILE A 1030 9.17 30.64 -24.38
C ILE A 1030 9.46 32.12 -24.13
N LYS A 1031 9.74 32.49 -22.87
CA LYS A 1031 10.09 33.87 -22.51
C LYS A 1031 11.43 34.28 -23.11
N ASP A 1032 12.43 33.41 -23.06
CA ASP A 1032 13.74 33.68 -23.64
C ASP A 1032 13.66 33.82 -25.16
N LEU A 1033 12.91 32.94 -25.84
CA LEU A 1033 12.64 33.05 -27.28
C LEU A 1033 11.94 34.37 -27.64
N ASP A 1034 11.01 34.83 -26.82
CA ASP A 1034 10.34 36.12 -27.01
C ASP A 1034 11.30 37.31 -26.84
N LEU A 1035 12.19 37.24 -25.85
CA LEU A 1035 13.22 38.24 -25.63
C LEU A 1035 14.19 38.33 -26.81
N TYR A 1036 14.69 37.18 -27.30
CA TYR A 1036 15.57 37.12 -28.47
C TYR A 1036 14.88 37.62 -29.74
N TYR A 1037 13.61 37.23 -29.95
CA TYR A 1037 12.81 37.72 -31.07
C TYR A 1037 12.72 39.25 -31.07
N LYS A 1038 12.33 39.84 -29.94
CA LYS A 1038 12.21 41.30 -29.79
C LYS A 1038 13.54 42.02 -29.99
N ALA A 1039 14.62 41.52 -29.41
CA ALA A 1039 15.94 42.12 -29.53
C ALA A 1039 16.46 42.09 -30.98
N LEU A 1040 16.28 40.95 -31.67
CA LEU A 1040 16.70 40.80 -33.06
C LEU A 1040 15.84 41.67 -34.00
N ASP A 1041 14.52 41.69 -33.83
CA ASP A 1041 13.61 42.54 -34.61
C ASP A 1041 13.98 44.03 -34.47
N GLN A 1042 14.15 44.52 -33.24
CA GLN A 1042 14.58 45.91 -32.97
C GLN A 1042 15.94 46.23 -33.62
N THR A 1043 16.88 45.29 -33.61
CA THR A 1043 18.20 45.48 -34.21
C THR A 1043 18.12 45.60 -35.73
N ILE A 1044 17.28 44.77 -36.38
CA ILE A 1044 17.02 44.85 -37.83
C ILE A 1044 16.39 46.20 -38.16
N MET A 1045 15.40 46.66 -37.38
CA MET A 1045 14.76 47.97 -37.59
C MET A 1045 15.78 49.10 -37.54
N LYS A 1046 16.63 49.11 -36.50
CA LYS A 1046 17.65 50.15 -36.32
C LYS A 1046 18.69 50.14 -37.45
N PHE A 1047 19.10 48.95 -37.89
CA PHE A 1047 20.03 48.80 -39.01
C PHE A 1047 19.44 49.31 -40.33
N HIS A 1048 18.18 48.97 -40.61
CA HIS A 1048 17.49 49.39 -41.84
C HIS A 1048 17.33 50.91 -41.91
N SER A 1049 16.81 51.53 -40.84
CA SER A 1049 16.65 52.99 -40.76
C SER A 1049 17.98 53.72 -40.96
N MET A 1050 19.03 53.29 -40.25
CA MET A 1050 20.35 53.91 -40.31
C MET A 1050 20.95 53.85 -41.72
N LYS A 1051 20.80 52.71 -42.40
CA LYS A 1051 21.32 52.54 -43.77
C LYS A 1051 20.50 53.31 -44.80
N MET A 1052 19.19 53.43 -44.60
CA MET A 1052 18.33 54.22 -45.49
C MET A 1052 18.63 55.71 -45.40
N ASP A 1053 18.90 56.22 -44.20
CA ASP A 1053 19.32 57.61 -43.98
C ASP A 1053 20.66 57.92 -44.68
N GLU A 1054 21.60 56.96 -44.64
CA GLU A 1054 22.89 57.05 -45.34
C GLU A 1054 22.71 57.10 -46.86
N ILE A 1055 21.91 56.20 -47.44
CA ILE A 1055 21.60 56.15 -48.88
C ILE A 1055 20.93 57.45 -49.33
N ASN A 1056 19.90 57.91 -48.62
CA ASN A 1056 19.16 59.12 -48.97
C ASN A 1056 20.00 60.40 -48.85
N LYS A 1057 21.01 60.41 -47.98
CA LYS A 1057 21.97 61.52 -47.94
C LYS A 1057 22.77 61.57 -49.24
N ILE A 1058 23.31 60.44 -49.68
CA ILE A 1058 24.12 60.35 -50.91
C ILE A 1058 23.27 60.66 -52.15
N ILE A 1059 22.04 60.14 -52.25
CA ILE A 1059 21.13 60.44 -53.37
C ILE A 1059 20.88 61.94 -53.48
N ARG A 1060 20.59 62.61 -52.35
CA ARG A 1060 20.35 64.06 -52.33
C ARG A 1060 21.55 64.86 -52.82
N ASP A 1061 22.74 64.49 -52.37
CA ASP A 1061 23.99 65.16 -52.73
C ASP A 1061 24.31 64.96 -54.22
N LEU A 1062 24.19 63.72 -54.73
CA LEU A 1062 24.44 63.39 -56.13
C LEU A 1062 23.40 64.02 -57.07
N TRP A 1063 22.12 64.03 -56.71
CA TRP A 1063 21.05 64.63 -57.52
C TRP A 1063 21.27 66.13 -57.71
N ARG A 1064 21.59 66.85 -56.63
CA ARG A 1064 21.85 68.30 -56.68
C ARG A 1064 23.07 68.68 -57.51
N SER A 1065 24.07 67.79 -57.60
CA SER A 1065 25.28 68.02 -58.42
C SER A 1065 25.04 67.71 -59.91
N THR A 1066 24.19 66.73 -60.21
CA THR A 1066 24.01 66.18 -61.58
C THR A 1066 22.86 66.80 -62.35
N TYR A 1067 21.71 67.03 -61.72
CA TYR A 1067 20.50 67.49 -62.39
C TYR A 1067 20.47 69.00 -62.50
N ARG A 1068 20.30 69.53 -63.72
CA ARG A 1068 20.26 71.00 -63.98
C ARG A 1068 18.86 71.58 -64.11
N GLY A 1069 17.82 70.74 -64.11
CA GLY A 1069 16.43 71.19 -64.16
C GLY A 1069 15.98 71.86 -62.85
N GLN A 1070 15.17 72.92 -62.96
CA GLN A 1070 14.61 73.66 -61.80
C GLN A 1070 13.32 73.03 -61.24
N ASP A 1071 12.87 71.91 -61.81
CA ASP A 1071 11.59 71.28 -61.52
C ASP A 1071 11.63 70.26 -60.36
N ILE A 1072 12.82 69.77 -59.97
CA ILE A 1072 13.01 68.80 -58.87
C ILE A 1072 14.23 69.20 -58.03
N GLU A 1073 14.03 69.47 -56.73
CA GLU A 1073 15.12 69.85 -55.83
C GLU A 1073 16.01 68.67 -55.43
N TYR A 1074 15.38 67.56 -55.06
CA TYR A 1074 16.06 66.31 -54.76
C TYR A 1074 15.13 65.11 -54.85
N VAL A 1075 15.74 63.93 -54.91
CA VAL A 1075 15.08 62.64 -54.88
C VAL A 1075 15.46 61.91 -53.59
N GLU A 1076 14.54 61.16 -53.02
CA GLU A 1076 14.80 60.30 -51.87
C GLU A 1076 13.92 59.03 -51.93
N ILE A 1077 14.35 58.01 -51.20
CA ILE A 1077 13.63 56.74 -51.08
C ILE A 1077 12.94 56.73 -49.72
N ARG A 1078 11.61 56.59 -49.73
CA ARG A 1078 10.80 56.45 -48.52
C ARG A 1078 10.52 54.97 -48.25
N SER A 1079 10.77 54.54 -47.02
CA SER A 1079 10.39 53.23 -46.50
C SER A 1079 9.25 53.39 -45.49
N ASP A 1080 8.03 53.10 -45.91
CA ASP A 1080 6.86 53.15 -45.04
C ASP A 1080 6.72 51.79 -44.32
N VAL A 1081 6.50 51.83 -43.00
CA VAL A 1081 6.24 50.65 -42.17
C VAL A 1081 4.73 50.53 -41.98
N ASP A 1082 4.16 49.37 -42.30
CA ASP A 1082 2.73 49.13 -42.13
C ASP A 1082 2.36 49.05 -40.62
N GLU A 1083 1.90 50.16 -40.04
CA GLU A 1083 1.63 50.31 -38.59
C GLU A 1083 0.55 49.35 -38.05
N ASN A 1084 -0.33 48.85 -38.92
CA ASN A 1084 -1.35 47.86 -38.57
C ASN A 1084 -0.79 46.47 -38.21
N SER A 1085 0.53 46.28 -38.30
CA SER A 1085 1.22 45.05 -37.92
C SER A 1085 1.62 45.07 -36.44
N TYR A 1086 0.66 44.77 -35.55
CA TYR A 1086 0.93 44.54 -34.13
C TYR A 1086 2.05 43.52 -33.92
N ALA A 1087 2.96 43.82 -32.99
CA ALA A 1087 4.23 43.14 -32.70
C ALA A 1087 4.12 41.69 -32.18
N GLY A 1088 3.03 40.98 -32.46
CA GLY A 1088 2.82 39.59 -32.03
C GLY A 1088 2.22 38.64 -33.07
N VAL A 1089 1.58 39.13 -34.15
CA VAL A 1089 0.69 38.27 -34.99
C VAL A 1089 1.07 38.24 -36.47
N LYS A 1090 1.65 39.30 -37.04
CA LYS A 1090 2.06 39.31 -38.46
C LYS A 1090 3.43 39.95 -38.64
N ARG A 1091 4.14 39.46 -39.67
CA ARG A 1091 5.42 40.01 -40.14
C ARG A 1091 5.20 41.47 -40.51
N ARG A 1092 6.01 42.38 -39.95
CA ARG A 1092 6.08 43.77 -40.40
C ARG A 1092 6.66 43.83 -41.80
N VAL A 1093 5.99 44.56 -42.68
CA VAL A 1093 6.33 44.66 -44.10
C VAL A 1093 6.76 46.09 -44.39
N TYR A 1094 7.96 46.24 -44.96
CA TYR A 1094 8.42 47.50 -45.52
C TYR A 1094 7.89 47.68 -46.93
N ASN A 1095 7.37 48.86 -47.22
CA ASN A 1095 7.02 49.30 -48.56
C ASN A 1095 7.95 50.43 -48.98
N TYR A 1096 8.60 50.28 -50.12
CA TYR A 1096 9.56 51.25 -50.65
C TYR A 1096 8.93 52.04 -51.79
N ARG A 1097 9.18 53.34 -51.84
CA ARG A 1097 8.83 54.22 -52.95
C ARG A 1097 9.87 55.32 -53.14
N VAL A 1098 10.10 55.71 -54.38
CA VAL A 1098 11.02 56.81 -54.73
C VAL A 1098 10.20 58.07 -54.92
N VAL A 1099 10.53 59.12 -54.18
CA VAL A 1099 9.81 60.39 -54.21
C VAL A 1099 10.73 61.52 -54.69
N MET A 1100 10.18 62.41 -55.51
CA MET A 1100 10.79 63.68 -55.89
C MET A 1100 10.19 64.79 -55.03
N VAL A 1101 11.02 65.73 -54.61
CA VAL A 1101 10.61 66.87 -53.79
C VAL A 1101 10.73 68.16 -54.61
N LYS A 1102 9.65 68.95 -54.62
CA LYS A 1102 9.56 70.26 -55.26
C LYS A 1102 8.93 71.25 -54.27
N GLY A 1103 9.71 72.21 -53.77
CA GLY A 1103 9.31 73.01 -52.62
C GLY A 1103 8.99 72.10 -51.42
N ASP A 1104 7.83 72.34 -50.79
CA ASP A 1104 7.38 71.55 -49.64
C ASP A 1104 6.61 70.26 -50.00
N THR A 1105 6.47 69.93 -51.29
CA THR A 1105 5.65 68.79 -51.73
C THR A 1105 6.51 67.60 -52.17
N ALA A 1106 6.33 66.45 -51.51
CA ALA A 1106 6.90 65.17 -51.93
C ALA A 1106 5.91 64.38 -52.80
N LEU A 1107 6.34 64.03 -54.01
CA LEU A 1107 5.52 63.32 -55.01
C LEU A 1107 6.20 62.00 -55.40
N ASP A 1108 5.42 60.94 -55.60
CA ASP A 1108 5.95 59.68 -56.16
C ASP A 1108 6.47 59.92 -57.57
N MET A 1109 7.72 59.50 -57.84
CA MET A 1109 8.32 59.63 -59.17
C MET A 1109 7.68 58.64 -60.16
N ARG A 1110 7.20 57.49 -59.68
CA ARG A 1110 6.69 56.45 -60.56
C ARG A 1110 5.48 56.94 -61.36
N GLY A 1111 5.57 56.82 -62.69
CA GLY A 1111 4.53 57.28 -63.62
C GLY A 1111 4.42 58.81 -63.77
N ARG A 1112 5.29 59.60 -63.12
CA ARG A 1112 5.22 61.08 -63.10
C ARG A 1112 6.51 61.80 -63.52
N CYS A 1113 7.56 61.05 -63.85
CA CYS A 1113 8.83 61.59 -64.35
C CYS A 1113 9.06 61.28 -65.84
N SER A 1114 9.86 62.12 -66.50
CA SER A 1114 10.28 61.97 -67.90
C SER A 1114 11.21 60.77 -68.10
N ALA A 1115 11.43 60.36 -69.36
CA ALA A 1115 12.35 59.25 -69.67
C ALA A 1115 13.79 59.54 -69.18
N GLY A 1116 14.30 60.76 -69.39
CA GLY A 1116 15.62 61.16 -68.90
C GLY A 1116 15.72 61.22 -67.38
N GLN A 1117 14.70 61.76 -66.70
CA GLN A 1117 14.64 61.80 -65.23
C GLN A 1117 14.64 60.40 -64.62
N LYS A 1118 13.98 59.43 -65.26
CA LYS A 1118 13.97 58.02 -64.81
C LYS A 1118 15.37 57.40 -64.86
N VAL A 1119 16.07 57.58 -65.99
CA VAL A 1119 17.42 57.04 -66.20
C VAL A 1119 18.39 57.68 -65.20
N LEU A 1120 18.34 59.00 -65.05
CA LEU A 1120 19.22 59.72 -64.12
C LEU A 1120 18.95 59.34 -62.65
N ALA A 1121 17.69 59.28 -62.22
CA ALA A 1121 17.34 58.88 -60.85
C ALA A 1121 17.79 57.45 -60.55
N SER A 1122 17.59 56.54 -61.49
CA SER A 1122 17.99 55.14 -61.34
C SER A 1122 19.52 54.98 -61.27
N LEU A 1123 20.25 55.78 -62.05
CA LEU A 1123 21.71 55.82 -62.02
C LEU A 1123 22.25 56.33 -60.68
N ILE A 1124 21.69 57.42 -60.17
CA ILE A 1124 22.07 58.03 -58.88
C ILE A 1124 21.76 57.08 -57.72
N ILE A 1125 20.60 56.43 -57.72
CA ILE A 1125 20.23 55.45 -56.69
C ILE A 1125 21.22 54.27 -56.71
N ARG A 1126 21.62 53.78 -57.89
CA ARG A 1126 22.65 52.73 -58.01
C ARG A 1126 24.01 53.18 -57.48
N LEU A 1127 24.42 54.42 -57.76
CA LEU A 1127 25.66 54.99 -57.24
C LEU A 1127 25.65 55.05 -55.70
N ALA A 1128 24.54 55.53 -55.10
CA ALA A 1128 24.37 55.61 -53.66
C ALA A 1128 24.36 54.22 -52.99
N LEU A 1129 23.71 53.24 -53.63
CA LEU A 1129 23.70 51.85 -53.16
C LEU A 1129 25.08 51.21 -53.23
N ALA A 1130 25.83 51.43 -54.31
CA ALA A 1130 27.19 50.94 -54.45
C ALA A 1130 28.10 51.53 -53.35
N GLU A 1131 27.96 52.82 -53.06
CA GLU A 1131 28.73 53.48 -51.99
C GLU A 1131 28.40 52.93 -50.60
N THR A 1132 27.12 52.70 -50.31
CA THR A 1132 26.68 52.26 -48.98
C THR A 1132 27.01 50.79 -48.68
N PHE A 1133 26.92 49.92 -49.70
CA PHE A 1133 27.03 48.47 -49.52
C PHE A 1133 28.36 47.87 -50.01
N CYS A 1134 29.17 48.59 -50.81
CA CYS A 1134 30.41 48.08 -51.38
C CYS A 1134 31.68 48.65 -50.73
N LEU A 1135 31.81 48.50 -49.40
CA LEU A 1135 32.94 49.04 -48.62
C LEU A 1135 34.33 48.55 -49.10
N ASN A 1136 34.42 47.32 -49.63
CA ASN A 1136 35.67 46.69 -50.08
C ASN A 1136 35.77 46.50 -51.61
N CYS A 1137 34.70 46.79 -52.36
CA CYS A 1137 34.63 46.59 -53.81
C CYS A 1137 34.31 47.92 -54.50
N GLY A 1138 35.33 48.64 -54.97
CA GLY A 1138 35.17 49.93 -55.63
C GLY A 1138 34.79 49.84 -57.11
N ILE A 1139 34.18 48.74 -57.56
CA ILE A 1139 33.84 48.50 -58.97
C ILE A 1139 32.41 48.93 -59.25
N LEU A 1140 32.19 49.69 -60.33
CA LEU A 1140 30.85 50.01 -60.84
C LEU A 1140 30.83 49.96 -62.36
N ALA A 1141 29.81 49.32 -62.95
CA ALA A 1141 29.60 49.28 -64.39
C ALA A 1141 28.35 50.08 -64.79
N LEU A 1142 28.54 51.01 -65.71
CA LEU A 1142 27.50 51.85 -66.30
C LEU A 1142 27.36 51.47 -67.78
N ASP A 1143 26.26 50.81 -68.10
CA ASP A 1143 25.94 50.36 -69.46
C ASP A 1143 24.96 51.35 -70.10
N GLU A 1144 25.45 52.07 -71.11
CA GLU A 1144 24.80 53.16 -71.83
C GLU A 1144 24.14 54.25 -70.94
N PRO A 1145 24.93 54.96 -70.12
CA PRO A 1145 24.41 55.91 -69.14
C PRO A 1145 23.75 57.16 -69.74
N THR A 1146 23.95 57.44 -71.04
CA THR A 1146 23.39 58.61 -71.74
C THR A 1146 22.03 58.34 -72.39
N THR A 1147 21.49 57.11 -72.26
CA THR A 1147 20.20 56.73 -72.85
C THR A 1147 19.09 57.72 -72.48
N ASN A 1148 18.45 58.34 -73.48
CA ASN A 1148 17.35 59.30 -73.32
C ASN A 1148 17.68 60.57 -72.48
N LEU A 1149 18.96 60.93 -72.34
CA LEU A 1149 19.38 62.20 -71.75
C LEU A 1149 19.54 63.28 -72.84
N ASP A 1150 19.27 64.53 -72.48
CA ASP A 1150 19.60 65.68 -73.32
C ASP A 1150 21.08 66.08 -73.14
N ARG A 1151 21.59 66.92 -74.04
CA ARG A 1151 23.00 67.32 -74.05
C ARG A 1151 23.45 67.98 -72.73
N GLU A 1152 22.59 68.79 -72.12
CA GLU A 1152 22.90 69.48 -70.85
C GLU A 1152 23.04 68.51 -69.68
N ASN A 1153 22.17 67.48 -69.59
CA ASN A 1153 22.27 66.44 -68.58
C ASN A 1153 23.41 65.45 -68.89
N ILE A 1154 23.75 65.20 -70.16
CA ILE A 1154 24.92 64.40 -70.55
C ILE A 1154 26.22 65.10 -70.08
N GLU A 1155 26.35 66.40 -70.33
CA GLU A 1155 27.49 67.21 -69.86
C GLU A 1155 27.58 67.24 -68.32
N SER A 1156 26.45 67.44 -67.65
CA SER A 1156 26.41 67.47 -66.18
C SER A 1156 26.69 66.09 -65.56
N LEU A 1157 26.22 65.02 -66.19
CA LEU A 1157 26.54 63.65 -65.79
C LEU A 1157 28.03 63.35 -65.99
N ALA A 1158 28.61 63.76 -67.12
CA ALA A 1158 30.05 63.63 -67.37
C ALA A 1158 30.86 64.36 -66.28
N HIS A 1159 30.47 65.60 -65.95
CA HIS A 1159 31.10 66.36 -64.87
C HIS A 1159 30.99 65.66 -63.52
N ALA A 1160 29.81 65.17 -63.14
CA ALA A 1160 29.62 64.47 -61.87
C ALA A 1160 30.41 63.16 -61.80
N LEU A 1161 30.48 62.39 -62.90
CA LEU A 1161 31.32 61.19 -62.96
C LEU A 1161 32.80 61.54 -62.83
N VAL A 1162 33.26 62.65 -63.44
CA VAL A 1162 34.63 63.14 -63.26
C VAL A 1162 34.89 63.57 -61.82
N GLU A 1163 33.94 64.22 -61.14
CA GLU A 1163 34.05 64.53 -59.70
C GLU A 1163 34.09 63.28 -58.82
N ILE A 1164 33.31 62.24 -59.16
CA ILE A 1164 33.36 60.95 -58.48
C ILE A 1164 34.73 60.27 -58.71
N ILE A 1165 35.24 60.28 -59.94
CA ILE A 1165 36.58 59.75 -60.27
C ILE A 1165 37.64 60.54 -59.50
N LYS A 1166 37.55 61.87 -59.43
CA LYS A 1166 38.51 62.74 -58.73
C LYS A 1166 38.48 62.52 -57.23
N SER A 1167 37.30 62.50 -56.62
CA SER A 1167 37.14 62.28 -55.17
C SER A 1167 37.61 60.88 -54.76
N ARG A 1168 37.39 59.88 -55.61
CA ARG A 1168 37.78 58.47 -55.37
C ARG A 1168 39.14 58.08 -55.93
N SER A 1169 39.84 58.95 -56.65
CA SER A 1169 41.18 58.70 -57.22
C SER A 1169 42.23 58.32 -56.17
N ARG A 1170 42.05 58.78 -54.92
CA ARG A 1170 42.92 58.43 -53.77
C ARG A 1170 42.67 57.02 -53.22
N GLN A 1171 41.53 56.40 -53.55
CA GLN A 1171 41.22 55.03 -53.15
C GLN A 1171 41.89 54.05 -54.12
N ARG A 1172 42.75 53.17 -53.62
CA ARG A 1172 43.53 52.23 -54.46
C ARG A 1172 42.69 51.22 -55.26
N ASN A 1173 41.41 51.04 -54.93
CA ASN A 1173 40.57 49.94 -55.42
C ASN A 1173 39.33 50.43 -56.20
N PHE A 1174 39.26 51.69 -56.63
CA PHE A 1174 38.12 52.21 -57.40
C PHE A 1174 38.29 51.93 -58.90
N GLN A 1175 37.27 51.35 -59.54
CA GLN A 1175 37.19 51.08 -60.97
C GLN A 1175 35.79 51.42 -61.48
N LEU A 1176 35.74 52.32 -62.46
CA LEU A 1176 34.49 52.66 -63.15
C LEU A 1176 34.57 52.16 -64.58
N LEU A 1177 33.67 51.25 -64.95
CA LEU A 1177 33.52 50.74 -66.31
C LEU A 1177 32.34 51.45 -66.96
N ILE A 1178 32.59 52.15 -68.07
CA ILE A 1178 31.56 52.83 -68.85
C ILE A 1178 31.50 52.19 -70.22
N ILE A 1179 30.32 51.74 -70.62
CA ILE A 1179 30.02 51.27 -71.97
C ILE A 1179 29.08 52.30 -72.57
N THR A 1180 29.45 52.85 -73.73
CA THR A 1180 28.62 53.84 -74.43
C THR A 1180 28.94 53.83 -75.92
N HIS A 1181 27.95 54.20 -76.74
CA HIS A 1181 28.14 54.54 -78.15
C HIS A 1181 28.13 56.06 -78.41
N ASP A 1182 27.97 56.88 -77.37
CA ASP A 1182 27.95 58.34 -77.44
C ASP A 1182 29.38 58.89 -77.45
N GLU A 1183 29.86 59.29 -78.65
CA GLU A 1183 31.22 59.82 -78.81
C GLU A 1183 31.41 61.18 -78.13
N ASP A 1184 30.37 62.02 -78.09
CA ASP A 1184 30.40 63.33 -77.42
C ASP A 1184 30.61 63.16 -75.91
N PHE A 1185 29.94 62.16 -75.31
CA PHE A 1185 30.12 61.82 -73.90
C PHE A 1185 31.53 61.30 -73.58
N VAL A 1186 32.10 60.47 -74.47
CA VAL A 1186 33.50 60.00 -74.32
C VAL A 1186 34.48 61.16 -74.43
N GLU A 1187 34.23 62.11 -75.34
CA GLU A 1187 35.06 63.32 -75.46
C GLU A 1187 34.99 64.18 -74.19
N LEU A 1188 33.79 64.40 -73.64
CA LEU A 1188 33.59 65.16 -72.39
C LEU A 1188 34.31 64.52 -71.20
N LEU A 1189 34.28 63.20 -71.07
CA LEU A 1189 35.06 62.46 -70.08
C LEU A 1189 36.57 62.54 -70.36
N GLY A 1190 36.96 62.53 -71.63
CA GLY A 1190 38.34 62.61 -72.11
C GLY A 1190 39.00 63.97 -71.94
N ARG A 1191 38.22 65.06 -71.84
CA ARG A 1191 38.72 66.39 -71.46
C ARG A 1191 39.25 66.43 -70.02
N SER A 1192 38.94 65.42 -69.21
CA SER A 1192 39.52 65.24 -67.87
C SER A 1192 40.87 64.53 -67.96
N SER A 1193 41.85 64.94 -67.15
CA SER A 1193 43.22 64.37 -67.14
C SER A 1193 43.31 62.95 -66.55
N TYR A 1194 42.19 62.23 -66.42
CA TYR A 1194 42.09 60.94 -65.73
C TYR A 1194 41.90 59.75 -66.68
N ILE A 1195 41.61 59.98 -67.97
CA ILE A 1195 41.40 58.92 -68.97
C ILE A 1195 42.41 59.08 -70.10
N GLU A 1196 43.38 58.18 -70.18
CA GLU A 1196 44.41 58.21 -71.24
C GLU A 1196 44.01 57.39 -72.47
N HIS A 1197 43.30 56.27 -72.25
CA HIS A 1197 42.98 55.29 -73.26
C HIS A 1197 41.55 54.79 -73.10
N PHE A 1198 40.93 54.40 -74.21
CA PHE A 1198 39.64 53.69 -74.22
C PHE A 1198 39.72 52.44 -75.09
N TYR A 1199 38.78 51.53 -74.92
CA TYR A 1199 38.67 50.32 -75.72
C TYR A 1199 37.52 50.47 -76.70
N ARG A 1200 37.84 50.47 -78.00
CA ARG A 1200 36.84 50.49 -79.08
C ARG A 1200 36.56 49.05 -79.52
N ILE A 1201 35.30 48.66 -79.39
CA ILE A 1201 34.81 47.35 -79.84
C ILE A 1201 34.13 47.55 -81.20
N ARG A 1202 34.62 46.86 -82.23
CA ARG A 1202 34.05 46.90 -83.59
C ARG A 1202 33.88 45.49 -84.13
N LYS A 1203 33.05 45.33 -85.15
CA LYS A 1203 33.04 44.08 -85.93
C LYS A 1203 34.10 44.13 -87.00
N ASN A 1204 34.92 43.08 -87.08
CA ASN A 1204 35.87 42.92 -88.18
C ASN A 1204 35.15 42.45 -89.46
N GLN A 1205 35.90 42.24 -90.54
CA GLN A 1205 35.35 41.84 -91.85
C GLN A 1205 34.58 40.50 -91.78
N ASP A 1206 34.95 39.61 -90.86
CA ASP A 1206 34.31 38.32 -90.63
C ASP A 1206 33.12 38.39 -89.65
N GLN A 1207 32.65 39.59 -89.31
CA GLN A 1207 31.59 39.85 -88.31
C GLN A 1207 31.94 39.39 -86.87
N ASN A 1208 33.20 39.09 -86.59
CA ASN A 1208 33.70 38.79 -85.25
C ASN A 1208 33.98 40.09 -84.49
N SER A 1209 33.76 40.08 -83.18
CA SER A 1209 34.05 41.25 -82.34
C SER A 1209 35.56 41.41 -82.14
N GLU A 1210 36.10 42.56 -82.54
CA GLU A 1210 37.49 42.95 -82.37
C GLU A 1210 37.58 44.10 -81.36
N ILE A 1211 38.46 43.95 -80.36
CA ILE A 1211 38.69 44.97 -79.33
C ILE A 1211 40.03 45.65 -79.62
N THR A 1212 39.99 46.97 -79.82
CA THR A 1212 41.18 47.79 -80.10
C THR A 1212 41.37 48.84 -79.01
N LYS A 1213 42.60 49.00 -78.52
CA LYS A 1213 42.94 50.03 -77.54
C LYS A 1213 43.28 51.32 -78.30
N CYS A 1214 42.56 52.39 -78.02
CA CYS A 1214 42.71 53.70 -78.67
C CYS A 1214 43.14 54.76 -77.64
N SER A 1215 43.90 55.77 -78.09
CA SER A 1215 44.26 56.93 -77.28
C SER A 1215 43.12 57.95 -77.29
N ILE A 1216 42.87 58.63 -76.18
CA ILE A 1216 41.85 59.69 -76.14
C ILE A 1216 42.17 60.81 -77.15
N THR A 1217 43.46 61.08 -77.39
CA THR A 1217 43.92 62.07 -78.38
C THR A 1217 43.56 61.72 -79.83
N SER A 1218 43.25 60.45 -80.13
CA SER A 1218 42.83 60.03 -81.47
C SER A 1218 41.36 60.29 -81.82
N LEU A 1219 40.53 60.64 -80.83
CA LEU A 1219 39.14 61.10 -81.09
C LEU A 1219 39.14 62.49 -81.72
N SER A 1220 40.03 63.38 -81.26
CA SER A 1220 40.20 64.73 -81.79
C SER A 1220 40.76 64.80 -83.22
N SER A 1221 41.33 63.71 -83.75
CA SER A 1221 41.94 63.68 -85.10
C SER A 1221 41.01 63.24 -86.24
N TYR A 1222 39.74 62.92 -85.96
CA TYR A 1222 38.75 62.48 -86.97
C TYR A 1222 37.77 63.59 -87.41
N LEU A 1223 37.98 64.84 -86.99
CA LEU A 1223 37.14 66.00 -87.30
C LEU A 1223 37.86 67.10 -88.11
N HIS A 1224 38.90 66.74 -88.86
CA HIS A 1224 39.44 67.58 -89.94
C HIS A 1224 39.56 66.84 -91.26
#